data_AF-A0A167GGP9-F1
#
_entry.id   AF-A0A167GGP9-F1
#
_cell.length_a   1.000
_cell.length_b   1.000
_cell.length_c   1.000
_cell.angle_alpha   90.00
_cell.angle_beta   90.00
_cell.angle_gamma   90.00
#
_symmetry.space_group_name_H-M   'P 1'
#
loop_
_entity.id
_entity.type
_entity.pdbx_description
1 polymer ?
#
loop_
_entity_poly.entity_id
_entity_poly.type
_entity_poly.pdbx_seq_one_letter_code
_entity_poly.pdbx_strand_id
1 'polypeptide(L)'
;MADAFKDVPEFFEVELGESLLSRTESLQSFRELDPPDLCHVVKSTGRNGQKDSGSYHYVSGVDASSSASLAAYLNSLTYSLDEPGSWFGAKQPWKLRSGTYCCFNAFSRIDARVDVKIPGGVSAYIIDLHGDRHEATPELWQETSLSAVLRSVLYAEDQSYRLAGYRKLDPITTPEGELRFLQAAESLFFRGWQLGSDPEIQVASPVSNHLVSGLLKYFGDSARWQPLANLFEKLYVREPEVASLLAKAYIGMNEEVRAIQIAAAALESNPKSWTTLHVQVDFLVTKGRLDWAVKLAKQAVNSAPSEFVTWAKLAEALLTLNSCPMFTYNERDHHRMPTPARTHLPVKHFITDSGILDSSDAETTNSATDADPALLRLPAPGLRGTFAKAYSVLAKLVGQIGWDELLKTRSGVFVMEEEYRNVKAMGEIEGATLVEEDDSEEDEEVAEGADDNASTTALRGKQELGPNGEKLSAELPPSAGEESTAPTEEADPAAAGDIPTIKISVAEPEAEAKANGAPHGQGPVKPKATAEHQEKDKGKRKSVPAGEVAKGFSFTNKRLCERWLDNLFMVLYEDLRIWTIFRAEVAHFKTQHVAYRKTGTEWEILGDLGLRLHHKEEAKEAYQRCLDAKFSARAWSKLLEMYAEEGELQKSLNAAIRLSAFQQRWYMEMTYPTDVARYLYKLSSQYGMAKLANTLISMGLPEGIFGIMQGYLQYGDVFRVEGYDW
;
A
#
# COMPACT_ATOMS: atom_id res chain seq x y z
N MET A 1 -32.23 13.12 -12.56
CA MET A 1 -32.81 12.06 -13.44
C MET A 1 -33.83 11.31 -12.60
N ALA A 2 -34.99 10.92 -13.16
CA ALA A 2 -36.10 10.44 -12.33
C ALA A 2 -35.93 9.00 -11.80
N ASP A 3 -34.99 8.23 -12.36
CA ASP A 3 -34.68 6.83 -12.03
C ASP A 3 -33.40 6.65 -11.21
N ALA A 4 -32.72 7.75 -10.87
CA ALA A 4 -31.48 7.75 -10.09
C ALA A 4 -31.77 8.06 -8.62
N PHE A 5 -31.01 7.45 -7.71
CA PHE A 5 -31.04 7.84 -6.30
C PHE A 5 -30.50 9.26 -6.13
N LYS A 6 -31.06 10.01 -5.19
CA LYS A 6 -30.71 11.41 -4.93
C LYS A 6 -29.28 11.57 -4.41
N ASP A 7 -28.86 10.69 -3.51
CA ASP A 7 -27.66 10.84 -2.69
C ASP A 7 -26.75 9.60 -2.70
N VAL A 8 -27.10 8.57 -3.48
CA VAL A 8 -26.33 7.34 -3.62
C VAL A 8 -25.68 7.29 -5.00
N PRO A 9 -24.38 6.99 -5.11
CA PRO A 9 -23.73 6.76 -6.40
C PRO A 9 -24.26 5.49 -7.04
N GLU A 10 -24.45 5.48 -8.35
CA GLU A 10 -24.99 4.31 -9.07
C GLU A 10 -24.39 4.17 -10.47
N PHE A 11 -24.19 2.91 -10.86
CA PHE A 11 -23.81 2.49 -12.20
C PHE A 11 -24.98 1.74 -12.82
N PHE A 12 -25.45 2.21 -13.98
CA PHE A 12 -26.61 1.62 -14.66
C PHE A 12 -26.17 0.51 -15.59
N GLU A 13 -26.86 -0.62 -15.52
CA GLU A 13 -26.56 -1.80 -16.33
C GLU A 13 -27.05 -1.61 -17.77
N VAL A 14 -26.36 -2.25 -18.72
CA VAL A 14 -26.83 -2.42 -20.10
C VAL A 14 -27.87 -3.53 -20.14
N GLU A 15 -27.56 -4.67 -19.51
CA GLU A 15 -28.46 -5.81 -19.34
C GLU A 15 -28.75 -6.08 -17.86
N LEU A 16 -30.03 -6.30 -17.53
CA LEU A 16 -30.46 -6.51 -16.15
C LEU A 16 -29.76 -7.73 -15.54
N GLY A 17 -29.03 -7.50 -14.45
CA GLY A 17 -28.34 -8.53 -13.68
C GLY A 17 -26.92 -8.86 -14.15
N GLU A 18 -26.38 -8.13 -15.14
CA GLU A 18 -25.00 -8.34 -15.62
C GLU A 18 -23.95 -8.14 -14.51
N SER A 19 -24.21 -7.25 -13.55
CA SER A 19 -23.30 -7.02 -12.41
C SER A 19 -23.23 -8.22 -11.46
N LEU A 20 -24.36 -8.91 -11.24
CA LEU A 20 -24.43 -10.12 -10.41
C LEU A 20 -23.77 -11.31 -11.11
N LEU A 21 -23.91 -11.42 -12.43
CA LEU A 21 -23.25 -12.45 -13.24
C LEU A 21 -21.73 -12.25 -13.22
N SER A 22 -21.26 -11.04 -13.53
CA SER A 22 -19.83 -10.67 -13.46
C SER A 22 -19.24 -10.94 -12.07
N ARG A 23 -19.99 -10.65 -11.00
CA ARG A 23 -19.56 -10.97 -9.63
C ARG A 23 -19.36 -12.46 -9.44
N THR A 24 -20.33 -13.29 -9.85
CA THR A 24 -20.24 -14.74 -9.74
C THR A 24 -19.05 -15.30 -10.53
N GLU A 25 -18.84 -14.84 -11.77
CA GLU A 25 -17.71 -15.26 -12.61
C GLU A 25 -16.35 -14.90 -11.98
N SER A 26 -16.29 -13.80 -11.24
CA SER A 26 -15.07 -13.33 -10.58
C SER A 26 -14.77 -14.02 -9.24
N LEU A 27 -15.69 -14.81 -8.67
CA LEU A 27 -15.54 -15.36 -7.31
C LEU A 27 -14.27 -16.17 -7.11
N GLN A 28 -13.87 -16.95 -8.11
CA GLN A 28 -12.67 -17.79 -8.05
C GLN A 28 -11.37 -16.98 -7.99
N SER A 29 -11.40 -15.74 -8.50
CA SER A 29 -10.21 -14.89 -8.57
C SER A 29 -9.82 -14.32 -7.21
N PHE A 30 -10.79 -14.08 -6.32
CA PHE A 30 -10.58 -13.40 -5.03
C PHE A 30 -9.76 -14.25 -4.05
N ARG A 31 -8.61 -13.72 -3.61
CA ARG A 31 -7.66 -14.46 -2.76
C ARG A 31 -7.72 -14.16 -1.27
N GLU A 32 -7.99 -12.90 -0.90
CA GLU A 32 -7.92 -12.42 0.48
C GLU A 32 -9.29 -11.88 0.94
N LEU A 33 -9.34 -10.67 1.52
CA LEU A 33 -10.60 -10.08 1.97
C LEU A 33 -11.47 -9.56 0.83
N ASP A 34 -10.89 -9.17 -0.31
CA ASP A 34 -11.59 -8.66 -1.51
C ASP A 34 -12.70 -9.63 -1.99
N PRO A 35 -13.80 -9.18 -2.63
CA PRO A 35 -14.17 -7.87 -3.18
C PRO A 35 -15.00 -7.00 -2.19
N PRO A 36 -15.40 -5.75 -2.53
CA PRO A 36 -16.31 -4.98 -1.68
C PRO A 36 -17.72 -5.59 -1.74
N ASP A 37 -18.58 -5.14 -0.84
CA ASP A 37 -19.98 -5.55 -0.93
C ASP A 37 -20.63 -4.85 -2.14
N LEU A 38 -21.50 -5.59 -2.83
CA LEU A 38 -22.20 -5.13 -4.02
C LEU A 38 -23.69 -5.04 -3.70
N CYS A 39 -24.29 -3.91 -4.05
CA CYS A 39 -25.73 -3.72 -3.98
C CYS A 39 -26.27 -3.55 -5.39
N HIS A 40 -27.04 -4.52 -5.87
CA HIS A 40 -27.78 -4.45 -7.12
C HIS A 40 -29.24 -4.09 -6.84
N VAL A 41 -29.83 -3.23 -7.65
CA VAL A 41 -31.22 -2.79 -7.51
C VAL A 41 -31.92 -2.78 -8.86
N VAL A 42 -33.23 -3.09 -8.85
CA VAL A 42 -34.11 -3.00 -10.01
C VAL A 42 -35.21 -2.00 -9.71
N LYS A 43 -35.35 -1.01 -10.58
CA LYS A 43 -36.33 0.07 -10.49
C LYS A 43 -37.33 -0.07 -11.63
N SER A 44 -38.59 0.25 -11.35
CA SER A 44 -39.67 0.16 -12.33
C SER A 44 -40.65 1.32 -12.19
N THR A 45 -41.29 1.71 -13.29
CA THR A 45 -42.42 2.65 -13.27
C THR A 45 -43.76 1.95 -13.14
N GLY A 46 -43.79 0.61 -13.17
CA GLY A 46 -45.01 -0.20 -13.14
C GLY A 46 -45.89 -0.06 -14.39
N ARG A 47 -45.42 0.61 -15.46
CA ARG A 47 -46.15 0.73 -16.72
C ARG A 47 -45.86 -0.46 -17.64
N ASN A 48 -46.92 -1.07 -18.15
CA ASN A 48 -46.81 -2.09 -19.19
C ASN A 48 -46.06 -1.55 -20.41
N GLY A 49 -44.99 -2.25 -20.83
CA GLY A 49 -44.17 -1.88 -21.98
C GLY A 49 -42.99 -0.95 -21.68
N GLN A 50 -42.88 -0.41 -20.47
CA GLN A 50 -41.67 0.29 -20.04
C GLN A 50 -40.67 -0.71 -19.44
N LYS A 51 -39.42 -0.69 -19.91
CA LYS A 51 -38.37 -1.57 -19.39
C LYS A 51 -37.98 -1.16 -17.97
N ASP A 52 -37.74 -2.15 -17.13
CA ASP A 52 -37.12 -1.96 -15.82
C ASP A 52 -35.68 -1.48 -15.99
N SER A 53 -35.20 -0.72 -15.00
CA SER A 53 -33.83 -0.21 -14.95
C SER A 53 -33.06 -0.93 -13.86
N GLY A 54 -31.94 -1.54 -14.21
CA GLY A 54 -30.98 -2.13 -13.28
C GLY A 54 -29.85 -1.16 -12.98
N SER A 55 -29.48 -1.03 -11.72
CA SER A 55 -28.29 -0.30 -11.32
C SER A 55 -27.61 -1.00 -10.14
N TYR A 56 -26.34 -0.71 -9.93
CA TYR A 56 -25.60 -1.21 -8.79
C TYR A 56 -24.67 -0.15 -8.19
N HIS A 57 -24.26 -0.39 -6.95
CA HIS A 57 -23.24 0.39 -6.27
C HIS A 57 -22.42 -0.47 -5.32
N TYR A 58 -21.20 -0.02 -5.05
CA TYR A 58 -20.33 -0.65 -4.06
C TYR A 58 -20.57 -0.02 -2.69
N VAL A 59 -20.58 -0.86 -1.66
CA VAL A 59 -20.76 -0.39 -0.29
C VAL A 59 -19.86 -1.15 0.70
N SER A 60 -19.48 -0.49 1.79
CA SER A 60 -18.86 -1.12 2.96
C SER A 60 -19.45 -0.54 4.24
N GLY A 61 -19.29 -1.27 5.34
CA GLY A 61 -19.76 -0.85 6.67
C GLY A 61 -21.24 -1.09 6.95
N VAL A 62 -21.99 -1.76 6.07
CA VAL A 62 -23.33 -2.25 6.40
C VAL A 62 -23.19 -3.46 7.34
N ASP A 63 -24.03 -3.54 8.37
CA ASP A 63 -24.03 -4.69 9.29
C ASP A 63 -24.44 -5.98 8.53
N ALA A 64 -23.45 -6.81 8.19
CA ALA A 64 -23.63 -8.09 7.54
C ALA A 64 -23.80 -9.26 8.52
N SER A 65 -24.21 -9.01 9.78
CA SER A 65 -24.45 -10.09 10.76
C SER A 65 -25.74 -10.88 10.52
N SER A 66 -26.63 -10.39 9.66
CA SER A 66 -27.91 -11.05 9.38
C SER A 66 -28.49 -10.66 8.02
N SER A 67 -29.39 -11.48 7.50
CA SER A 67 -30.18 -11.12 6.31
C SER A 67 -31.13 -9.95 6.56
N ALA A 68 -31.62 -9.77 7.79
CA ALA A 68 -32.53 -8.69 8.15
C ALA A 68 -31.86 -7.31 8.08
N SER A 69 -30.62 -7.18 8.53
CA SER A 69 -29.85 -5.93 8.48
C SER A 69 -29.50 -5.54 7.03
N LEU A 70 -29.09 -6.51 6.21
CA LEU A 70 -28.85 -6.27 4.78
C LEU A 70 -30.14 -5.91 4.03
N ALA A 71 -31.26 -6.57 4.35
CA ALA A 71 -32.56 -6.21 3.78
C ALA A 71 -33.03 -4.82 4.23
N ALA A 72 -32.75 -4.41 5.47
CA ALA A 72 -33.06 -3.07 5.97
C ALA A 72 -32.28 -2.00 5.20
N TYR A 73 -31.00 -2.26 4.88
CA TYR A 73 -30.21 -1.38 4.02
C TYR A 73 -30.85 -1.23 2.62
N LEU A 74 -31.20 -2.34 1.96
CA LEU A 74 -31.87 -2.29 0.65
C LEU A 74 -33.20 -1.52 0.69
N ASN A 75 -34.02 -1.75 1.72
CA ASN A 75 -35.28 -1.03 1.91
C ASN A 75 -35.06 0.47 2.13
N SER A 76 -33.98 0.87 2.81
CA SER A 76 -33.66 2.27 3.05
C SER A 76 -33.40 3.07 1.76
N LEU A 77 -32.96 2.40 0.69
CA LEU A 77 -32.75 3.04 -0.63
C LEU A 77 -34.04 3.54 -1.27
N THR A 78 -35.21 3.06 -0.82
CA THR A 78 -36.52 3.59 -1.25
C THR A 78 -36.63 5.08 -0.94
N TYR A 79 -36.13 5.52 0.22
CA TYR A 79 -36.13 6.93 0.62
C TYR A 79 -35.20 7.80 -0.23
N SER A 80 -34.18 7.20 -0.83
CA SER A 80 -33.28 7.89 -1.77
C SER A 80 -33.86 8.03 -3.18
N LEU A 81 -34.97 7.34 -3.49
CA LEU A 81 -35.66 7.44 -4.79
C LEU A 81 -36.88 8.36 -4.75
N ASP A 82 -37.50 8.53 -3.58
CA ASP A 82 -38.72 9.31 -3.41
C ASP A 82 -38.45 10.83 -3.49
N GLU A 83 -38.92 11.49 -4.56
CA GLU A 83 -39.15 12.94 -4.58
C GLU A 83 -40.56 13.24 -4.04
N PRO A 84 -40.74 14.20 -3.09
CA PRO A 84 -42.05 14.81 -2.89
C PRO A 84 -42.41 15.55 -4.19
N GLY A 85 -43.30 14.94 -4.97
CA GLY A 85 -43.68 15.45 -6.29
C GLY A 85 -44.05 16.93 -6.25
N SER A 86 -43.44 17.71 -7.14
CA SER A 86 -43.88 19.08 -7.40
C SER A 86 -45.37 19.05 -7.75
N TRP A 87 -46.16 19.84 -7.00
CA TRP A 87 -47.63 19.94 -7.08
C TRP A 87 -48.17 20.20 -8.51
N PHE A 88 -47.30 20.57 -9.46
CA PHE A 88 -47.67 20.94 -10.83
C PHE A 88 -47.16 20.02 -11.96
N GLY A 89 -46.67 18.80 -11.69
CA GLY A 89 -46.23 17.92 -12.78
C GLY A 89 -46.05 16.45 -12.42
N ALA A 90 -47.11 15.66 -12.57
CA ALA A 90 -47.11 14.21 -12.31
C ALA A 90 -46.31 13.42 -13.37
N LYS A 91 -44.97 13.39 -13.27
CA LYS A 91 -44.21 12.23 -13.74
C LYS A 91 -44.45 11.09 -12.75
N GLN A 92 -44.90 9.94 -13.24
CA GLN A 92 -45.08 8.76 -12.38
C GLN A 92 -43.72 8.41 -11.74
N PRO A 93 -43.64 8.30 -10.40
CA PRO A 93 -42.37 8.09 -9.73
C PRO A 93 -41.85 6.69 -10.04
N TRP A 94 -40.56 6.59 -10.34
CA TRP A 94 -39.87 5.31 -10.33
C TRP A 94 -39.95 4.73 -8.92
N LYS A 95 -40.11 3.41 -8.83
CA LYS A 95 -40.16 2.69 -7.56
C LYS A 95 -39.12 1.60 -7.54
N LEU A 96 -38.53 1.39 -6.37
CA LEU A 96 -37.63 0.27 -6.12
C LEU A 96 -38.47 -1.03 -6.09
N ARG A 97 -38.21 -1.93 -7.04
CA ARG A 97 -38.96 -3.19 -7.21
C ARG A 97 -38.31 -4.34 -6.44
N SER A 98 -36.99 -4.43 -6.53
CA SER A 98 -36.19 -5.46 -5.87
C SER A 98 -34.74 -5.01 -5.74
N GLY A 99 -33.97 -5.72 -4.92
CA GLY A 99 -32.52 -5.60 -4.88
C GLY A 99 -31.85 -6.84 -4.34
N THR A 100 -30.56 -6.98 -4.61
CA THR A 100 -29.69 -8.06 -4.16
C THR A 100 -28.46 -7.45 -3.52
N TYR A 101 -28.23 -7.78 -2.25
CA TYR A 101 -27.00 -7.44 -1.54
C TYR A 101 -26.05 -8.63 -1.59
N CYS A 102 -24.79 -8.42 -1.95
CA CYS A 102 -23.75 -9.46 -1.98
C CYS A 102 -22.60 -9.08 -1.03
N CYS A 103 -22.25 -9.98 -0.13
CA CYS A 103 -21.15 -9.82 0.82
C CYS A 103 -20.23 -11.04 0.74
N PHE A 104 -18.96 -10.83 0.43
CA PHE A 104 -18.02 -11.94 0.32
C PHE A 104 -17.50 -12.37 1.69
N ASN A 105 -17.48 -13.67 1.94
CA ASN A 105 -16.89 -14.28 3.12
C ASN A 105 -15.54 -14.87 2.74
N ALA A 106 -14.47 -14.29 3.27
CA ALA A 106 -13.10 -14.68 2.96
C ALA A 106 -12.64 -15.97 3.68
N PHE A 107 -13.29 -16.36 4.79
CA PHE A 107 -12.95 -17.60 5.51
C PHE A 107 -13.36 -18.85 4.73
N SER A 108 -14.62 -18.88 4.29
CA SER A 108 -15.18 -20.02 3.54
C SER A 108 -15.13 -19.83 2.02
N ARG A 109 -14.69 -18.65 1.55
CA ARG A 109 -14.62 -18.25 0.12
C ARG A 109 -15.96 -18.45 -0.60
N ILE A 110 -16.99 -17.84 -0.04
CA ILE A 110 -18.37 -17.85 -0.55
C ILE A 110 -18.91 -16.42 -0.63
N ASP A 111 -19.97 -16.20 -1.39
CA ASP A 111 -20.65 -14.92 -1.50
C ASP A 111 -22.05 -15.01 -0.89
N ALA A 112 -22.25 -14.41 0.28
CA ALA A 112 -23.54 -14.34 0.94
C ALA A 112 -24.43 -13.33 0.21
N ARG A 113 -25.63 -13.77 -0.21
CA ARG A 113 -26.58 -12.95 -0.96
C ARG A 113 -27.92 -12.83 -0.26
N VAL A 114 -28.47 -11.61 -0.30
CA VAL A 114 -29.79 -11.30 0.22
C VAL A 114 -30.61 -10.63 -0.88
N ASP A 115 -31.58 -11.37 -1.41
CA ASP A 115 -32.55 -10.88 -2.38
C ASP A 115 -33.77 -10.33 -1.64
N VAL A 116 -34.14 -9.08 -1.94
CA VAL A 116 -35.31 -8.39 -1.40
C VAL A 116 -36.26 -8.05 -2.53
N LYS A 117 -37.54 -8.35 -2.35
CA LYS A 117 -38.65 -7.85 -3.18
C LYS A 117 -39.41 -6.79 -2.39
N ILE A 118 -39.86 -5.73 -3.06
CA ILE A 118 -40.52 -4.59 -2.41
C ILE A 118 -41.92 -4.39 -3.03
N PRO A 119 -43.01 -4.38 -2.24
CA PRO A 119 -43.07 -4.60 -0.78
C PRO A 119 -43.17 -6.10 -0.43
N GLY A 120 -42.10 -6.66 0.14
CA GLY A 120 -42.11 -7.96 0.81
C GLY A 120 -41.40 -9.09 0.07
N GLY A 121 -40.77 -9.98 0.85
CA GLY A 121 -39.99 -11.13 0.40
C GLY A 121 -38.50 -10.90 0.59
N VAL A 122 -37.89 -11.69 1.48
CA VAL A 122 -36.43 -11.72 1.70
C VAL A 122 -35.98 -13.16 1.53
N SER A 123 -34.99 -13.39 0.67
CA SER A 123 -34.36 -14.69 0.47
C SER A 123 -32.87 -14.54 0.67
N ALA A 124 -32.33 -15.34 1.58
CA ALA A 124 -30.92 -15.31 1.95
C ALA A 124 -30.29 -16.67 1.63
N TYR A 125 -29.16 -16.65 0.93
CA TYR A 125 -28.45 -17.83 0.47
C TYR A 125 -26.97 -17.50 0.29
N ILE A 126 -26.14 -18.51 0.10
CA ILE A 126 -24.74 -18.33 -0.26
C ILE A 126 -24.50 -18.86 -1.68
N ILE A 127 -23.54 -18.26 -2.38
CA ILE A 127 -23.02 -18.75 -3.65
C ILE A 127 -21.59 -19.22 -3.42
N ASP A 128 -21.30 -20.46 -3.80
CA ASP A 128 -19.94 -21.00 -3.75
C ASP A 128 -19.10 -20.61 -4.98
N LEU A 129 -17.84 -21.06 -5.02
CA LEU A 129 -16.92 -20.77 -6.12
C LEU A 129 -17.34 -21.39 -7.47
N HIS A 130 -18.28 -22.34 -7.49
CA HIS A 130 -18.82 -22.93 -8.72
C HIS A 130 -20.07 -22.19 -9.21
N GLY A 131 -20.61 -21.27 -8.40
CA GLY A 131 -21.86 -20.56 -8.69
C GLY A 131 -23.10 -21.27 -8.13
N ASP A 132 -22.93 -22.34 -7.35
CA ASP A 132 -24.04 -23.09 -6.79
C ASP A 132 -24.60 -22.43 -5.53
N ARG A 133 -25.93 -22.52 -5.37
CA ARG A 133 -26.64 -21.90 -4.24
C ARG A 133 -26.79 -22.87 -3.08
N HIS A 134 -26.44 -22.42 -1.89
CA HIS A 134 -26.61 -23.18 -0.64
C HIS A 134 -27.28 -22.36 0.46
N GLU A 135 -27.69 -23.03 1.54
CA GLU A 135 -28.29 -22.40 2.70
C GLU A 135 -27.26 -21.58 3.49
N ALA A 136 -27.66 -20.39 3.94
CA ALA A 136 -26.81 -19.50 4.73
C ALA A 136 -26.92 -19.82 6.23
N THR A 137 -26.02 -20.65 6.76
CA THR A 137 -26.01 -21.04 8.17
C THR A 137 -25.53 -19.90 9.10
N PRO A 138 -25.84 -19.94 10.41
CA PRO A 138 -25.39 -18.93 11.37
C PRO A 138 -23.87 -18.74 11.42
N GLU A 139 -23.11 -19.82 11.27
CA GLU A 139 -21.64 -19.80 11.27
C GLU A 139 -21.12 -19.03 10.05
N LEU A 140 -21.72 -19.25 8.88
CA LEU A 140 -21.37 -18.52 7.66
C LEU A 140 -21.72 -17.03 7.75
N TRP A 141 -22.82 -16.67 8.41
CA TRP A 141 -23.16 -15.27 8.71
C TRP A 141 -22.15 -14.62 9.64
N GLN A 142 -21.65 -15.33 10.65
CA GLN A 142 -20.61 -14.83 11.55
C GLN A 142 -19.30 -14.55 10.79
N GLU A 143 -18.87 -15.48 9.95
CA GLU A 143 -17.69 -15.30 9.09
C GLU A 143 -17.86 -14.15 8.09
N THR A 144 -19.05 -14.03 7.48
CA THR A 144 -19.41 -12.95 6.55
C THR A 144 -19.35 -11.59 7.24
N SER A 145 -19.94 -11.48 8.44
CA SER A 145 -19.93 -10.27 9.25
C SER A 145 -18.50 -9.83 9.59
N LEU A 146 -17.66 -10.77 10.05
CA LEU A 146 -16.27 -10.46 10.38
C LEU A 146 -15.48 -10.03 9.14
N SER A 147 -15.67 -10.72 8.01
CA SER A 147 -15.04 -10.36 6.72
C SER A 147 -15.42 -8.94 6.29
N ALA A 148 -16.71 -8.57 6.39
CA ALA A 148 -17.22 -7.25 6.03
C ALA A 148 -16.64 -6.13 6.90
N VAL A 149 -16.55 -6.35 8.22
CA VAL A 149 -15.95 -5.39 9.15
C VAL A 149 -14.46 -5.23 8.86
N LEU A 150 -13.72 -6.33 8.69
CA LEU A 150 -12.28 -6.28 8.40
C LEU A 150 -11.99 -5.55 7.08
N ARG A 151 -12.75 -5.83 6.01
CA ARG A 151 -12.68 -5.06 4.76
C ARG A 151 -12.90 -3.57 5.00
N SER A 152 -13.93 -3.22 5.76
CA SER A 152 -14.28 -1.82 6.03
C SER A 152 -13.18 -1.10 6.81
N VAL A 153 -12.53 -1.78 7.77
CA VAL A 153 -11.44 -1.24 8.59
C VAL A 153 -10.13 -1.10 7.81
N LEU A 154 -9.72 -2.16 7.13
CA LEU A 154 -8.43 -2.19 6.44
C LEU A 154 -8.44 -1.36 5.16
N TYR A 155 -9.57 -1.36 4.42
CA TYR A 155 -9.68 -0.72 3.10
C TYR A 155 -10.32 0.67 3.14
N ALA A 156 -10.52 1.23 4.35
CA ALA A 156 -11.10 2.56 4.56
C ALA A 156 -10.42 3.64 3.69
N GLU A 157 -9.08 3.66 3.66
CA GLU A 157 -8.29 4.69 2.94
C GLU A 157 -7.14 4.10 2.12
N ASP A 158 -7.26 2.83 1.73
CA ASP A 158 -6.25 2.19 0.91
C ASP A 158 -6.22 2.80 -0.50
N GLN A 159 -5.06 3.35 -0.88
CA GLN A 159 -4.86 3.99 -2.17
C GLN A 159 -4.87 3.01 -3.33
N SER A 160 -4.52 1.73 -3.09
CA SER A 160 -4.62 0.66 -4.07
C SER A 160 -6.07 0.25 -4.34
N TYR A 161 -7.01 0.62 -3.46
CA TYR A 161 -8.40 0.17 -3.53
C TYR A 161 -9.38 1.34 -3.75
N ARG A 162 -9.19 2.06 -4.87
CA ARG A 162 -10.04 3.20 -5.26
C ARG A 162 -11.04 2.78 -6.35
N LEU A 163 -12.28 2.53 -5.91
CA LEU A 163 -13.41 2.31 -6.80
C LEU A 163 -14.24 3.60 -6.90
N ALA A 164 -14.63 3.96 -8.13
CA ALA A 164 -15.53 5.09 -8.35
C ALA A 164 -16.87 4.81 -7.66
N GLY A 165 -17.45 5.83 -7.02
CA GLY A 165 -18.76 5.70 -6.37
C GLY A 165 -18.80 4.69 -5.22
N TYR A 166 -17.66 4.38 -4.57
CA TYR A 166 -17.63 3.44 -3.46
C TYR A 166 -18.12 4.10 -2.17
N ARG A 167 -19.31 3.70 -1.71
CA ARG A 167 -19.91 4.22 -0.49
C ARG A 167 -19.38 3.51 0.75
N LYS A 168 -18.81 4.25 1.70
CA LYS A 168 -18.26 3.68 2.93
C LYS A 168 -19.04 4.20 4.13
N LEU A 169 -19.67 3.30 4.88
CA LEU A 169 -20.41 3.58 6.11
C LEU A 169 -19.62 3.15 7.34
N ASP A 170 -20.04 3.61 8.51
CA ASP A 170 -19.44 3.18 9.78
C ASP A 170 -19.74 1.68 10.03
N PRO A 171 -18.72 0.80 10.06
CA PRO A 171 -18.93 -0.64 10.22
C PRO A 171 -19.41 -1.03 11.61
N ILE A 172 -19.12 -0.20 12.62
CA ILE A 172 -19.50 -0.42 14.02
C ILE A 172 -19.98 0.92 14.57
N THR A 173 -21.24 1.00 14.97
CA THR A 173 -21.88 2.25 15.43
C THR A 173 -22.31 2.21 16.89
N THR A 174 -22.24 1.04 17.54
CA THR A 174 -22.70 0.82 18.92
C THR A 174 -21.69 -0.01 19.71
N PRO A 175 -21.60 0.17 21.05
CA PRO A 175 -20.78 -0.68 21.91
C PRO A 175 -21.17 -2.16 21.83
N GLU A 176 -22.45 -2.47 21.64
CA GLU A 176 -22.94 -3.83 21.45
C GLU A 176 -22.43 -4.43 20.12
N GLY A 177 -22.36 -3.61 19.06
CA GLY A 177 -21.73 -3.99 17.79
C GLY A 177 -20.24 -4.30 17.97
N GLU A 178 -19.52 -3.50 18.75
CA GLU A 178 -18.11 -3.73 19.06
C GLU A 178 -17.89 -5.03 19.86
N LEU A 179 -18.77 -5.30 20.83
CA LEU A 179 -18.73 -6.56 21.58
C LEU A 179 -18.96 -7.77 20.65
N ARG A 180 -19.93 -7.69 19.72
CA ARG A 180 -20.16 -8.72 18.71
C ARG A 180 -18.93 -8.93 17.82
N PHE A 181 -18.26 -7.84 17.40
CA PHE A 181 -17.01 -7.91 16.63
C PHE A 181 -15.91 -8.66 17.40
N LEU A 182 -15.71 -8.33 18.68
CA LEU A 182 -14.73 -9.02 19.54
C LEU A 182 -15.07 -10.50 19.76
N GLN A 183 -16.36 -10.84 19.93
CA GLN A 183 -16.80 -12.23 20.07
C GLN A 183 -16.57 -13.04 18.79
N ALA A 184 -16.89 -12.46 17.63
CA ALA A 184 -16.61 -13.08 16.34
C ALA A 184 -15.09 -13.28 16.14
N ALA A 185 -14.30 -12.24 16.43
CA ALA A 185 -12.84 -12.31 16.39
C ALA A 185 -12.27 -13.39 17.33
N GLU A 186 -12.76 -13.51 18.56
CA GLU A 186 -12.36 -14.55 19.53
C GLU A 186 -12.65 -15.96 18.97
N SER A 187 -13.85 -16.16 18.41
CA SER A 187 -14.28 -17.46 17.89
C SER A 187 -13.52 -17.89 16.63
N LEU A 188 -13.18 -16.94 15.74
CA LEU A 188 -12.54 -17.19 14.45
C LEU A 188 -11.03 -16.96 14.46
N PHE A 189 -10.45 -16.57 15.61
CA PHE A 189 -9.03 -16.18 15.73
C PHE A 189 -8.07 -17.20 15.12
N PHE A 190 -8.24 -18.49 15.43
CA PHE A 190 -7.37 -19.57 14.95
C PHE A 190 -7.51 -19.89 13.46
N ARG A 191 -8.54 -19.35 12.81
CA ARG A 191 -8.74 -19.38 11.35
C ARG A 191 -8.35 -18.07 10.67
N GLY A 192 -7.92 -17.06 11.42
CA GLY A 192 -7.58 -15.73 10.89
C GLY A 192 -6.49 -15.76 9.81
N TRP A 193 -5.57 -16.72 9.87
CA TRP A 193 -4.53 -16.91 8.85
C TRP A 193 -5.10 -17.22 7.45
N GLN A 194 -6.33 -17.74 7.36
CA GLN A 194 -7.00 -18.02 6.08
C GLN A 194 -7.34 -16.74 5.31
N LEU A 195 -7.39 -15.59 5.99
CA LEU A 195 -7.72 -14.31 5.39
C LEU A 195 -6.57 -13.71 4.58
N GLY A 196 -5.35 -14.25 4.69
CA GLY A 196 -4.13 -13.64 4.17
C GLY A 196 -3.45 -12.71 5.18
N SER A 197 -2.41 -12.00 4.74
CA SER A 197 -1.57 -11.13 5.56
C SER A 197 -1.11 -9.91 4.77
N ASP A 198 -0.50 -8.96 5.47
CA ASP A 198 0.12 -7.80 4.80
C ASP A 198 1.22 -8.25 3.81
N PRO A 199 1.47 -7.52 2.71
CA PRO A 199 2.41 -7.92 1.65
C PRO A 199 3.88 -8.08 2.08
N GLU A 200 4.19 -7.67 3.31
CA GLU A 200 5.51 -7.72 3.93
C GLU A 200 5.71 -9.01 4.73
N ILE A 201 4.64 -9.75 4.98
CA ILE A 201 4.62 -11.04 5.69
C ILE A 201 4.59 -12.15 4.65
N GLN A 202 5.52 -13.10 4.74
CA GLN A 202 5.57 -14.21 3.78
C GLN A 202 4.48 -15.24 4.05
N VAL A 203 4.34 -15.61 5.32
CA VAL A 203 3.45 -16.68 5.76
C VAL A 203 2.50 -16.14 6.81
N ALA A 204 1.20 -16.13 6.49
CA ALA A 204 0.17 -15.79 7.45
C ALA A 204 0.21 -16.76 8.65
N SER A 205 0.20 -16.21 9.85
CA SER A 205 0.25 -16.96 11.10
C SER A 205 -0.94 -16.59 11.99
N PRO A 206 -1.22 -17.30 13.10
CA PRO A 206 -2.27 -16.92 14.04
C PRO A 206 -2.13 -15.48 14.57
N VAL A 207 -0.90 -14.95 14.63
CA VAL A 207 -0.59 -13.61 15.15
C VAL A 207 -0.19 -12.60 14.07
N SER A 208 -0.17 -12.98 12.80
CA SER A 208 0.19 -12.11 11.67
C SER A 208 -0.69 -12.44 10.48
N ASN A 209 -1.85 -11.80 10.42
CA ASN A 209 -2.88 -11.96 9.40
C ASN A 209 -3.83 -10.74 9.41
N HIS A 210 -4.72 -10.64 8.42
CA HIS A 210 -5.63 -9.50 8.29
C HIS A 210 -6.64 -9.35 9.45
N LEU A 211 -7.03 -10.42 10.15
CA LEU A 211 -7.85 -10.29 11.36
C LEU A 211 -7.09 -9.53 12.46
N VAL A 212 -5.84 -9.91 12.70
CA VAL A 212 -4.98 -9.24 13.69
C VAL A 212 -4.67 -7.80 13.25
N SER A 213 -4.32 -7.56 11.99
CA SER A 213 -4.08 -6.22 11.47
C SER A 213 -5.32 -5.33 11.59
N GLY A 214 -6.52 -5.87 11.31
CA GLY A 214 -7.78 -5.15 11.47
C GLY A 214 -8.11 -4.81 12.93
N LEU A 215 -7.91 -5.76 13.85
CA LEU A 215 -8.07 -5.54 15.30
C LEU A 215 -7.11 -4.46 15.81
N LEU A 216 -5.81 -4.58 15.48
CA LEU A 216 -4.79 -3.61 15.90
C LEU A 216 -5.07 -2.22 15.31
N LYS A 217 -5.51 -2.13 14.06
CA LYS A 217 -5.90 -0.85 13.44
C LYS A 217 -7.12 -0.25 14.14
N TYR A 218 -8.22 -1.00 14.25
CA TYR A 218 -9.48 -0.49 14.81
C TYR A 218 -9.35 -0.05 16.27
N PHE A 219 -8.60 -0.76 17.12
CA PHE A 219 -8.44 -0.36 18.52
C PHE A 219 -7.23 0.54 18.74
N GLY A 220 -6.13 0.32 18.03
CA GLY A 220 -4.89 1.08 18.18
C GLY A 220 -5.00 2.52 17.68
N ASP A 221 -5.70 2.75 16.56
CA ASP A 221 -5.85 4.11 16.00
C ASP A 221 -6.75 5.01 16.87
N SER A 222 -7.57 4.43 17.76
CA SER A 222 -8.34 5.15 18.78
C SER A 222 -7.72 5.13 20.17
N ALA A 223 -6.49 4.59 20.30
CA ALA A 223 -5.79 4.38 21.57
C ALA A 223 -6.55 3.54 22.62
N ARG A 224 -7.58 2.78 22.20
CA ARG A 224 -8.38 1.94 23.10
C ARG A 224 -7.82 0.53 23.16
N TRP A 225 -6.72 0.36 23.88
CA TRP A 225 -5.98 -0.90 23.95
C TRP A 225 -6.59 -1.94 24.91
N GLN A 226 -7.40 -1.52 25.88
CA GLN A 226 -7.97 -2.42 26.89
C GLN A 226 -8.80 -3.58 26.31
N PRO A 227 -9.71 -3.38 25.33
CA PRO A 227 -10.47 -4.48 24.75
C PRO A 227 -9.58 -5.52 24.07
N LEU A 228 -8.48 -5.08 23.43
CA LEU A 228 -7.49 -5.98 22.84
C LEU A 228 -6.73 -6.77 23.90
N ALA A 229 -6.28 -6.11 24.98
CA ALA A 229 -5.61 -6.80 26.07
C ALA A 229 -6.49 -7.92 26.64
N ASN A 230 -7.77 -7.62 26.91
CA ASN A 230 -8.73 -8.60 27.43
C ASN A 230 -8.95 -9.78 26.46
N LEU A 231 -9.03 -9.51 25.15
CA LEU A 231 -9.15 -10.55 24.13
C LEU A 231 -7.89 -11.43 24.09
N PHE A 232 -6.71 -10.82 24.06
CA PHE A 232 -5.44 -11.54 23.98
C PHE A 232 -5.08 -12.28 25.27
N GLU A 233 -5.48 -11.79 26.45
CA GLU A 233 -5.36 -12.55 27.71
C GLU A 233 -6.08 -13.90 27.63
N LYS A 234 -7.31 -13.92 27.10
CA LYS A 234 -8.07 -15.16 26.91
C LYS A 234 -7.42 -16.11 25.90
N LEU A 235 -6.94 -15.56 24.78
CA LEU A 235 -6.35 -16.34 23.69
C LEU A 235 -4.95 -16.87 24.05
N TYR A 236 -4.19 -16.11 24.85
CA TYR A 236 -2.84 -16.48 25.31
C TYR A 236 -2.82 -17.80 26.10
N VAL A 237 -3.90 -18.13 26.81
CA VAL A 237 -4.05 -19.41 27.52
C VAL A 237 -4.03 -20.61 26.54
N ARG A 238 -4.50 -20.40 25.30
CA ARG A 238 -4.61 -21.45 24.28
C ARG A 238 -3.41 -21.46 23.33
N GLU A 239 -2.82 -20.31 23.05
CA GLU A 239 -1.75 -20.14 22.09
C GLU A 239 -0.67 -19.19 22.63
N PRO A 240 0.50 -19.72 23.04
CA PRO A 240 1.58 -18.93 23.59
C PRO A 240 2.11 -17.83 22.65
N GLU A 241 2.02 -18.02 21.31
CA GLU A 241 2.49 -17.00 20.35
C GLU A 241 1.74 -15.66 20.47
N VAL A 242 0.51 -15.69 21.01
CA VAL A 242 -0.32 -14.49 21.28
C VAL A 242 0.35 -13.56 22.30
N ALA A 243 1.34 -14.02 23.06
CA ALA A 243 2.13 -13.18 23.96
C ALA A 243 2.65 -11.91 23.29
N SER A 244 3.04 -12.00 22.00
CA SER A 244 3.49 -10.85 21.22
C SER A 244 2.40 -9.78 21.07
N LEU A 245 1.16 -10.19 20.79
CA LEU A 245 0.01 -9.28 20.67
C LEU A 245 -0.42 -8.72 22.02
N LEU A 246 -0.42 -9.56 23.05
CA LEU A 246 -0.75 -9.17 24.42
C LEU A 246 0.24 -8.13 24.96
N ALA A 247 1.54 -8.35 24.75
CA ALA A 247 2.58 -7.40 25.12
C ALA A 247 2.42 -6.06 24.38
N LYS A 248 2.09 -6.08 23.07
CA LYS A 248 1.77 -4.85 22.31
C LYS A 248 0.59 -4.09 22.92
N ALA A 249 -0.48 -4.79 23.29
CA ALA A 249 -1.65 -4.16 23.90
C ALA A 249 -1.31 -3.48 25.24
N TYR A 250 -0.54 -4.14 26.12
CA TYR A 250 -0.11 -3.51 27.38
C TYR A 250 0.86 -2.34 27.18
N ILE A 251 1.76 -2.40 26.19
CA ILE A 251 2.59 -1.23 25.83
C ILE A 251 1.68 -0.05 25.44
N GLY A 252 0.65 -0.30 24.64
CA GLY A 252 -0.35 0.72 24.27
C GLY A 252 -1.13 1.28 25.46
N MET A 253 -1.33 0.48 26.52
CA MET A 253 -1.93 0.93 27.79
C MET A 253 -0.94 1.63 28.74
N ASN A 254 0.30 1.85 28.32
CA ASN A 254 1.40 2.32 29.18
C ASN A 254 1.74 1.37 30.36
N GLU A 255 1.34 0.09 30.29
CA GLU A 255 1.70 -0.96 31.26
C GLU A 255 3.01 -1.67 30.83
N GLU A 256 4.07 -0.91 30.60
CA GLU A 256 5.33 -1.38 30.00
C GLU A 256 5.99 -2.53 30.78
N VAL A 257 6.00 -2.44 32.12
CA VAL A 257 6.63 -3.45 32.98
C VAL A 257 5.95 -4.80 32.80
N ARG A 258 4.61 -4.81 32.80
CA ARG A 258 3.81 -6.03 32.63
C ARG A 258 4.01 -6.60 31.22
N ALA A 259 4.01 -5.74 30.20
CA ALA A 259 4.27 -6.15 28.82
C ALA A 259 5.62 -6.88 28.66
N ILE A 260 6.68 -6.33 29.24
CA ILE A 260 8.02 -6.90 29.14
C ILE A 260 8.16 -8.18 29.96
N GLN A 261 7.52 -8.28 31.12
CA GLN A 261 7.47 -9.54 31.90
C GLN A 261 6.80 -10.66 31.11
N ILE A 262 5.68 -10.36 30.43
CA ILE A 262 4.98 -11.33 29.58
C ILE A 262 5.85 -11.74 28.40
N ALA A 263 6.45 -10.78 27.69
CA ALA A 263 7.34 -11.07 26.57
C ALA A 263 8.56 -11.90 27.00
N ALA A 264 9.13 -11.62 28.17
CA ALA A 264 10.26 -12.39 28.72
C ALA A 264 9.85 -13.83 29.05
N ALA A 265 8.74 -14.04 29.76
CA ALA A 265 8.23 -15.38 30.08
C ALA A 265 7.89 -16.18 28.80
N ALA A 266 7.33 -15.52 27.78
CA ALA A 266 7.07 -16.14 26.49
C ALA A 266 8.37 -16.53 25.75
N LEU A 267 9.43 -15.74 25.85
CA LEU A 267 10.74 -16.07 25.26
C LEU A 267 11.52 -17.11 26.06
N GLU A 268 11.31 -17.24 27.36
CA GLU A 268 11.86 -18.33 28.16
C GLU A 268 11.28 -19.69 27.72
N SER A 269 9.99 -19.71 27.39
CA SER A 269 9.31 -20.92 26.90
C SER A 269 9.53 -21.17 25.41
N ASN A 270 9.51 -20.14 24.57
CA ASN A 270 9.78 -20.21 23.14
C ASN A 270 10.81 -19.14 22.68
N PRO A 271 12.12 -19.43 22.80
CA PRO A 271 13.18 -18.49 22.45
C PRO A 271 13.25 -18.09 20.96
N LYS A 272 12.53 -18.82 20.09
CA LYS A 272 12.50 -18.60 18.63
C LYS A 272 11.29 -17.79 18.17
N SER A 273 10.47 -17.27 19.09
CA SER A 273 9.33 -16.42 18.73
C SER A 273 9.83 -15.04 18.22
N TRP A 274 10.00 -14.92 16.91
CA TRP A 274 10.47 -13.68 16.28
C TRP A 274 9.50 -12.51 16.47
N THR A 275 8.19 -12.78 16.53
CA THR A 275 7.15 -11.77 16.77
C THR A 275 7.28 -11.17 18.17
N THR A 276 7.57 -11.98 19.18
CA THR A 276 7.81 -11.51 20.57
C THR A 276 9.13 -10.76 20.67
N LEU A 277 10.19 -11.24 20.00
CA LEU A 277 11.46 -10.51 19.89
C LEU A 277 11.26 -9.13 19.24
N HIS A 278 10.45 -9.02 18.18
CA HIS A 278 10.13 -7.73 17.56
C HIS A 278 9.49 -6.74 18.52
N VAL A 279 8.58 -7.20 19.38
CA VAL A 279 7.95 -6.32 20.39
C VAL A 279 9.00 -5.78 21.36
N GLN A 280 9.94 -6.62 21.82
CA GLN A 280 11.03 -6.16 22.66
C GLN A 280 11.99 -5.21 21.94
N VAL A 281 12.30 -5.48 20.66
CA VAL A 281 13.12 -4.59 19.83
C VAL A 281 12.47 -3.21 19.71
N ASP A 282 11.19 -3.16 19.34
CA ASP A 282 10.45 -1.90 19.19
C ASP A 282 10.42 -1.12 20.51
N PHE A 283 10.17 -1.81 21.64
CA PHE A 283 10.23 -1.21 22.97
C PHE A 283 11.63 -0.67 23.30
N LEU A 284 12.71 -1.39 23.02
CA LEU A 284 14.06 -0.93 23.30
C LEU A 284 14.46 0.28 22.44
N VAL A 285 14.00 0.31 21.19
CA VAL A 285 14.19 1.46 20.29
C VAL A 285 13.50 2.70 20.85
N THR A 286 12.26 2.61 21.34
CA THR A 286 11.57 3.77 21.95
C THR A 286 12.27 4.25 23.24
N LYS A 287 12.97 3.37 23.96
CA LYS A 287 13.81 3.73 25.12
C LYS A 287 15.23 4.15 24.76
N GLY A 288 15.59 4.21 23.47
CA GLY A 288 16.93 4.59 23.02
C GLY A 288 18.03 3.55 23.32
N ARG A 289 17.68 2.31 23.65
CA ARG A 289 18.62 1.23 24.00
C ARG A 289 18.99 0.39 22.78
N LEU A 290 19.63 1.04 21.79
CA LEU A 290 19.93 0.44 20.49
C LEU A 290 20.85 -0.79 20.57
N ASP A 291 21.84 -0.80 21.45
CA ASP A 291 22.77 -1.94 21.61
C ASP A 291 22.07 -3.26 21.94
N TRP A 292 20.98 -3.19 22.71
CA TRP A 292 20.18 -4.36 23.08
C TRP A 292 19.18 -4.69 21.98
N ALA A 293 18.57 -3.67 21.38
CA ALA A 293 17.66 -3.82 20.26
C ALA A 293 18.33 -4.59 19.10
N VAL A 294 19.57 -4.23 18.73
CA VAL A 294 20.32 -4.91 17.66
C VAL A 294 20.59 -6.38 17.99
N LYS A 295 20.89 -6.72 19.25
CA LYS A 295 21.12 -8.12 19.66
C LYS A 295 19.85 -8.96 19.50
N LEU A 296 18.71 -8.43 19.94
CA LEU A 296 17.42 -9.13 19.81
C LEU A 296 16.96 -9.18 18.35
N ALA A 297 17.20 -8.13 17.55
CA ALA A 297 16.89 -8.13 16.13
C ALA A 297 17.70 -9.20 15.37
N LYS A 298 18.99 -9.40 15.71
CA LYS A 298 19.79 -10.51 15.18
C LYS A 298 19.21 -11.87 15.56
N GLN A 299 18.75 -12.03 16.80
CA GLN A 299 18.09 -13.26 17.24
C GLN A 299 16.77 -13.49 16.49
N ALA A 300 16.00 -12.44 16.21
CA ALA A 300 14.77 -12.52 15.43
C ALA A 300 15.05 -12.99 13.99
N VAL A 301 16.07 -12.42 13.35
CA VAL A 301 16.54 -12.87 12.02
C VAL A 301 16.98 -14.34 12.04
N ASN A 302 17.75 -14.76 13.05
CA ASN A 302 18.17 -16.16 13.18
C ASN A 302 16.97 -17.11 13.42
N SER A 303 15.88 -16.60 13.99
CA SER A 303 14.67 -17.38 14.27
C SER A 303 13.77 -17.51 13.04
N ALA A 304 13.69 -16.47 12.21
CA ALA A 304 12.91 -16.47 10.97
C ALA A 304 13.66 -15.74 9.84
N PRO A 305 14.67 -16.38 9.22
CA PRO A 305 15.50 -15.77 8.19
C PRO A 305 14.79 -15.64 6.83
N SER A 306 13.66 -16.33 6.63
CA SER A 306 12.85 -16.21 5.41
C SER A 306 11.88 -15.03 5.47
N GLU A 307 11.62 -14.46 6.64
CA GLU A 307 10.67 -13.35 6.82
C GLU A 307 11.35 -12.00 6.55
N PHE A 308 10.79 -11.22 5.61
CA PHE A 308 11.34 -9.90 5.26
C PHE A 308 11.39 -8.96 6.48
N VAL A 309 10.34 -8.98 7.29
CA VAL A 309 10.19 -8.05 8.42
C VAL A 309 11.28 -8.21 9.48
N THR A 310 11.88 -9.39 9.65
CA THR A 310 12.96 -9.61 10.63
C THR A 310 14.25 -8.92 10.16
N TRP A 311 14.58 -9.07 8.88
CA TRP A 311 15.72 -8.39 8.28
C TRP A 311 15.51 -6.88 8.20
N ALA A 312 14.33 -6.44 7.77
CA ALA A 312 13.99 -5.02 7.69
C ALA A 312 14.08 -4.32 9.06
N LYS A 313 13.75 -5.03 10.15
CA LYS A 313 13.91 -4.54 11.52
C LYS A 313 15.37 -4.38 11.92
N LEU A 314 16.23 -5.32 11.51
CA LEU A 314 17.68 -5.28 11.76
C LEU A 314 18.43 -4.32 10.82
N ALA A 315 17.83 -3.91 9.70
CA ALA A 315 18.48 -3.19 8.63
C ALA A 315 18.90 -1.75 9.00
N GLU A 316 20.03 -1.64 9.70
CA GLU A 316 20.79 -0.40 9.95
C GLU A 316 22.01 -0.29 9.03
N ALA A 317 22.23 -1.27 8.15
CA ALA A 317 23.40 -1.34 7.27
C ALA A 317 23.06 -1.97 5.91
N LEU A 318 23.86 -1.67 4.90
CA LEU A 318 23.65 -2.15 3.54
C LEU A 318 23.71 -3.69 3.41
N LEU A 319 24.59 -4.36 4.17
CA LEU A 319 24.73 -5.81 4.15
C LEU A 319 23.45 -6.54 4.57
N THR A 320 22.80 -6.06 5.63
CA THR A 320 21.57 -6.66 6.14
C THR A 320 20.41 -6.37 5.21
N LEU A 321 20.35 -5.16 4.64
CA LEU A 321 19.36 -4.82 3.61
C LEU A 321 19.50 -5.74 2.37
N ASN A 322 20.72 -5.97 1.88
CA ASN A 322 20.96 -6.87 0.74
C ASN A 322 20.57 -8.32 1.02
N SER A 323 20.49 -8.72 2.29
CA SER A 323 20.11 -10.07 2.71
C SER A 323 18.60 -10.23 2.93
N CYS A 324 17.81 -9.16 2.78
CA CYS A 324 16.36 -9.21 2.93
C CYS A 324 15.72 -10.13 1.87
N PRO A 325 14.91 -11.13 2.26
CA PRO A 325 14.11 -11.89 1.32
C PRO A 325 13.02 -10.99 0.72
N MET A 326 12.92 -10.95 -0.61
CA MET A 326 11.96 -10.08 -1.31
C MET A 326 10.79 -10.90 -1.83
N PHE A 327 9.57 -10.41 -1.60
CA PHE A 327 8.35 -11.08 -2.03
C PHE A 327 7.72 -10.35 -3.21
N THR A 328 7.15 -11.13 -4.13
CA THR A 328 6.34 -10.58 -5.20
C THR A 328 5.09 -9.97 -4.61
N TYR A 329 4.88 -8.68 -4.85
CA TYR A 329 3.63 -8.02 -4.49
C TYR A 329 2.51 -8.56 -5.38
N ASN A 330 1.50 -9.17 -4.76
CA ASN A 330 0.26 -9.49 -5.44
C ASN A 330 -0.64 -8.25 -5.38
N GLU A 331 -1.00 -7.73 -6.53
CA GLU A 331 -2.05 -6.70 -6.60
C GLU A 331 -3.36 -7.29 -6.08
N ARG A 332 -4.16 -6.41 -5.47
CA ARG A 332 -5.49 -6.80 -5.00
C ARG A 332 -6.40 -7.10 -6.17
N ASP A 333 -7.28 -8.08 -5.97
CA ASP A 333 -8.18 -8.54 -7.00
C ASP A 333 -9.30 -7.51 -7.20
N HIS A 334 -9.13 -6.64 -8.21
CA HIS A 334 -10.20 -5.74 -8.61
C HIS A 334 -11.30 -6.50 -9.34
N HIS A 335 -12.52 -6.44 -8.80
CA HIS A 335 -13.72 -6.93 -9.48
C HIS A 335 -13.90 -6.19 -10.82
N ARG A 336 -13.70 -6.91 -11.93
CA ARG A 336 -13.92 -6.38 -13.28
C ARG A 336 -15.41 -6.36 -13.62
N MET A 337 -16.05 -5.23 -13.39
CA MET A 337 -17.43 -5.01 -13.82
C MET A 337 -17.56 -4.72 -15.31
N PRO A 338 -18.72 -5.03 -15.92
CA PRO A 338 -19.09 -4.55 -17.24
C PRO A 338 -19.05 -3.02 -17.33
N THR A 339 -18.88 -2.48 -18.54
CA THR A 339 -18.93 -1.03 -18.74
C THR A 339 -20.36 -0.55 -18.53
N PRO A 340 -20.60 0.38 -17.58
CA PRO A 340 -21.96 0.83 -17.29
C PRO A 340 -22.55 1.60 -18.47
N ALA A 341 -23.86 1.44 -18.69
CA ALA A 341 -24.62 2.21 -19.69
C ALA A 341 -24.55 3.72 -19.42
N ARG A 342 -24.57 4.09 -18.12
CA ARG A 342 -24.31 5.44 -17.63
C ARG A 342 -23.95 5.41 -16.15
N THR A 343 -23.31 6.48 -15.70
CA THR A 343 -22.86 6.64 -14.31
C THR A 343 -23.56 7.84 -13.67
N HIS A 344 -24.03 7.68 -12.43
CA HIS A 344 -24.62 8.75 -11.62
C HIS A 344 -23.84 8.91 -10.32
N LEU A 345 -23.14 10.05 -10.18
CA LEU A 345 -22.35 10.38 -8.98
C LEU A 345 -22.89 11.69 -8.37
N PRO A 346 -23.94 11.62 -7.54
CA PRO A 346 -24.55 12.81 -6.97
C PRO A 346 -23.63 13.48 -5.96
N VAL A 347 -23.71 14.81 -5.86
CA VAL A 347 -23.02 15.60 -4.84
C VAL A 347 -24.04 16.08 -3.82
N LYS A 348 -23.76 15.89 -2.53
CA LYS A 348 -24.64 16.37 -1.45
C LYS A 348 -24.68 17.91 -1.49
N HIS A 349 -25.88 18.50 -1.42
CA HIS A 349 -26.07 19.95 -1.53
C HIS A 349 -25.22 20.74 -0.54
N PHE A 350 -25.23 20.35 0.74
CA PHE A 350 -24.45 21.05 1.77
C PHE A 350 -22.94 21.04 1.54
N ILE A 351 -22.40 20.07 0.77
CA ILE A 351 -20.98 20.06 0.37
C ILE A 351 -20.73 21.15 -0.66
N THR A 352 -21.61 21.28 -1.65
CA THR A 352 -21.53 22.34 -2.66
C THR A 352 -21.71 23.70 -2.03
N ASP A 353 -22.69 23.84 -1.13
CA ASP A 353 -23.01 25.09 -0.44
C ASP A 353 -21.91 25.51 0.55
N SER A 354 -21.06 24.58 1.01
CA SER A 354 -19.99 24.88 1.94
C SER A 354 -18.87 25.75 1.36
N GLY A 355 -18.70 25.74 0.03
CA GLY A 355 -17.59 26.42 -0.64
C GLY A 355 -16.19 25.91 -0.26
N ILE A 356 -16.09 24.76 0.43
CA ILE A 356 -14.81 24.19 0.88
C ILE A 356 -14.05 23.52 -0.27
N LEU A 357 -14.79 22.95 -1.23
CA LEU A 357 -14.29 22.30 -2.42
C LEU A 357 -14.75 23.11 -3.63
N ASP A 358 -13.84 23.54 -4.51
CA ASP A 358 -14.25 24.18 -5.74
C ASP A 358 -14.81 23.16 -6.74
N SER A 359 -15.73 23.61 -7.61
CA SER A 359 -16.31 22.75 -8.65
C SER A 359 -15.25 22.11 -9.58
N SER A 360 -14.12 22.81 -9.78
CA SER A 360 -12.95 22.29 -10.52
C SER A 360 -12.12 21.28 -9.72
N ASP A 361 -12.05 21.41 -8.38
CA ASP A 361 -11.25 20.52 -7.51
C ASP A 361 -11.76 19.07 -7.50
N ALA A 362 -13.02 18.87 -7.88
CA ALA A 362 -13.67 17.56 -7.97
C ALA A 362 -13.34 16.79 -9.27
N GLU A 363 -12.79 17.44 -10.30
CA GLU A 363 -12.42 16.81 -11.58
C GLU A 363 -10.89 16.62 -11.73
N THR A 364 -10.10 17.08 -10.76
CA THR A 364 -8.63 17.23 -10.81
C THR A 364 -7.84 15.93 -10.63
N THR A 365 -8.47 14.75 -10.60
CA THR A 365 -7.73 13.47 -10.64
C THR A 365 -6.93 13.31 -11.94
N ASN A 366 -7.27 14.06 -13.00
CA ASN A 366 -6.57 14.06 -14.29
C ASN A 366 -5.61 15.25 -14.50
N SER A 367 -5.28 16.04 -13.47
CA SER A 367 -4.29 17.14 -13.58
C SER A 367 -2.83 16.70 -13.73
N ALA A 368 -2.58 15.40 -13.88
CA ALA A 368 -1.26 14.84 -14.10
C ALA A 368 -0.60 15.35 -15.42
N THR A 369 -1.35 15.99 -16.32
CA THR A 369 -0.84 16.49 -17.60
C THR A 369 -0.03 17.79 -17.51
N ASP A 370 -0.11 18.53 -16.40
CA ASP A 370 0.46 19.89 -16.30
C ASP A 370 1.76 19.96 -15.48
N ALA A 371 2.25 18.84 -14.97
CA ALA A 371 3.49 18.78 -14.18
C ALA A 371 4.72 18.43 -15.03
N ASP A 372 5.91 18.83 -14.58
CA ASP A 372 7.17 18.45 -15.20
C ASP A 372 7.26 16.92 -15.40
N PRO A 373 7.47 16.42 -16.64
CA PRO A 373 7.62 15.00 -16.91
C PRO A 373 8.67 14.30 -16.06
N ALA A 374 9.72 15.00 -15.62
CA ALA A 374 10.74 14.44 -14.74
C ALA A 374 10.18 14.10 -13.35
N LEU A 375 9.25 14.91 -12.82
CA LEU A 375 8.59 14.67 -11.54
C LEU A 375 7.57 13.53 -11.64
N LEU A 376 6.81 13.47 -12.73
CA LEU A 376 5.80 12.42 -12.97
C LEU A 376 6.42 11.04 -13.17
N ARG A 377 7.64 10.99 -13.72
CA ARG A 377 8.37 9.75 -14.01
C ARG A 377 9.25 9.26 -12.86
N LEU A 378 9.17 9.88 -11.68
CA LEU A 378 9.89 9.39 -10.50
C LEU A 378 9.50 7.92 -10.25
N PRO A 379 10.47 7.00 -10.12
CA PRO A 379 10.17 5.58 -9.99
C PRO A 379 9.75 5.17 -8.57
N ALA A 380 10.20 5.89 -7.53
CA ALA A 380 9.94 5.55 -6.13
C ALA A 380 8.44 5.45 -5.77
N PRO A 381 7.54 6.36 -6.22
CA PRO A 381 6.10 6.24 -6.01
C PRO A 381 5.45 4.96 -6.56
N GLY A 382 6.10 4.28 -7.52
CA GLY A 382 5.63 3.02 -8.09
C GLY A 382 5.99 1.78 -7.28
N LEU A 383 6.89 1.89 -6.29
CA LEU A 383 7.31 0.74 -5.48
C LEU A 383 6.16 0.22 -4.59
N ARG A 384 6.09 -1.10 -4.38
CA ARG A 384 5.07 -1.78 -3.57
C ARG A 384 5.69 -2.87 -2.68
N GLY A 385 4.95 -3.31 -1.66
CA GLY A 385 5.34 -4.40 -0.76
C GLY A 385 6.75 -4.23 -0.16
N THR A 386 7.52 -5.33 -0.13
CA THR A 386 8.87 -5.35 0.44
C THR A 386 9.82 -4.36 -0.24
N PHE A 387 9.67 -4.07 -1.54
CA PHE A 387 10.51 -3.10 -2.27
C PHE A 387 10.30 -1.67 -1.78
N ALA A 388 9.05 -1.25 -1.55
CA ALA A 388 8.76 0.06 -0.98
C ALA A 388 9.33 0.19 0.44
N LYS A 389 9.22 -0.87 1.24
CA LYS A 389 9.76 -0.88 2.59
C LYS A 389 11.29 -0.86 2.61
N ALA A 390 11.95 -1.65 1.76
CA ALA A 390 13.40 -1.64 1.59
C ALA A 390 13.92 -0.27 1.13
N TYR A 391 13.19 0.39 0.21
CA TYR A 391 13.50 1.76 -0.20
C TYR A 391 13.43 2.75 0.97
N SER A 392 12.41 2.65 1.82
CA SER A 392 12.30 3.52 3.00
C SER A 392 13.48 3.36 3.97
N VAL A 393 14.02 2.15 4.11
CA VAL A 393 15.23 1.89 4.91
C VAL A 393 16.45 2.52 4.24
N LEU A 394 16.61 2.35 2.91
CA LEU A 394 17.72 2.94 2.16
C LEU A 394 17.71 4.48 2.20
N ALA A 395 16.52 5.08 2.07
CA ALA A 395 16.33 6.53 2.19
C ALA A 395 16.69 7.04 3.60
N LYS A 396 16.37 6.27 4.65
CA LYS A 396 16.78 6.58 6.02
C LYS A 396 18.30 6.52 6.19
N LEU A 397 18.97 5.53 5.60
CA LEU A 397 20.43 5.41 5.64
C LEU A 397 21.09 6.62 4.96
N VAL A 398 20.66 6.99 3.75
CA VAL A 398 21.26 8.14 3.06
C VAL A 398 21.01 9.45 3.79
N GLY A 399 19.86 9.60 4.45
CA GLY A 399 19.57 10.76 5.29
C GLY A 399 20.52 10.91 6.48
N GLN A 400 21.15 9.82 6.93
CA GLN A 400 22.09 9.83 8.06
C GLN A 400 23.55 10.01 7.63
N ILE A 401 24.00 9.33 6.57
CA ILE A 401 25.43 9.31 6.17
C ILE A 401 25.74 10.10 4.89
N GLY A 402 24.72 10.49 4.13
CA GLY A 402 24.87 11.17 2.84
C GLY A 402 25.15 10.21 1.67
N TRP A 403 24.98 10.72 0.44
CA TRP A 403 25.09 9.94 -0.80
C TRP A 403 26.50 9.40 -1.05
N ASP A 404 27.53 10.24 -0.89
CA ASP A 404 28.90 9.86 -1.22
C ASP A 404 29.44 8.78 -0.28
N GLU A 405 29.19 8.89 1.03
CA GLU A 405 29.59 7.85 1.99
C GLU A 405 28.76 6.57 1.80
N LEU A 406 27.49 6.68 1.39
CA LEU A 406 26.69 5.52 1.03
C LEU A 406 27.27 4.78 -0.19
N LEU A 407 27.71 5.50 -1.24
CA LEU A 407 28.37 4.90 -2.41
C LEU A 407 29.73 4.30 -2.06
N LYS A 408 30.52 4.98 -1.23
CA LYS A 408 31.79 4.44 -0.74
C LYS A 408 31.56 3.16 0.06
N THR A 409 30.58 3.14 0.95
CA THR A 409 30.16 1.93 1.68
C THR A 409 29.73 0.85 0.68
N ARG A 410 28.87 1.17 -0.29
CA ARG A 410 28.41 0.23 -1.34
C ARG A 410 29.58 -0.43 -2.06
N SER A 411 30.53 0.36 -2.57
CA SER A 411 31.71 -0.14 -3.29
C SER A 411 32.69 -0.92 -2.39
N GLY A 412 32.72 -0.60 -1.09
CA GLY A 412 33.54 -1.29 -0.10
C GLY A 412 33.04 -2.69 0.22
N VAL A 413 31.71 -2.90 0.22
CA VAL A 413 31.11 -4.18 0.63
C VAL A 413 30.55 -5.02 -0.51
N PHE A 414 30.24 -4.40 -1.66
CA PHE A 414 29.63 -5.09 -2.79
C PHE A 414 30.49 -5.16 -4.05
N VAL A 415 30.24 -6.21 -4.83
CA VAL A 415 30.63 -6.38 -6.23
C VAL A 415 29.36 -6.32 -7.07
N MET A 416 29.42 -5.61 -8.20
CA MET A 416 28.28 -5.55 -9.13
C MET A 416 28.27 -6.80 -10.03
N GLU A 417 27.10 -7.23 -10.50
CA GLU A 417 27.00 -8.47 -11.28
C GLU A 417 27.80 -8.42 -12.59
N GLU A 418 27.84 -7.27 -13.27
CA GLU A 418 28.64 -7.08 -14.48
C GLU A 418 30.14 -7.17 -14.19
N GLU A 419 30.60 -6.62 -13.07
CA GLU A 419 31.99 -6.73 -12.61
C GLU A 419 32.35 -8.18 -12.30
N TYR A 420 31.45 -8.91 -11.63
CA TYR A 420 31.62 -10.33 -11.33
C TYR A 420 31.66 -11.18 -12.61
N ARG A 421 30.77 -10.94 -13.58
CA ARG A 421 30.75 -11.63 -14.87
C ARG A 421 31.99 -11.36 -15.70
N ASN A 422 32.46 -10.12 -15.75
CA ASN A 422 33.66 -9.73 -16.49
C ASN A 422 34.91 -10.39 -15.90
N VAL A 423 35.02 -10.46 -14.57
CA VAL A 423 36.13 -11.15 -13.91
C VAL A 423 36.05 -12.67 -14.11
N LYS A 424 34.85 -13.26 -14.08
CA LYS A 424 34.68 -14.69 -14.41
C LYS A 424 35.04 -14.99 -15.87
N ALA A 425 34.60 -14.16 -16.81
CA ALA A 425 34.93 -14.31 -18.22
C ALA A 425 36.43 -14.13 -18.49
N MET A 426 37.09 -13.16 -17.83
CA MET A 426 38.55 -13.00 -17.90
C MET A 426 39.29 -14.21 -17.30
N GLY A 427 38.82 -14.76 -16.19
CA GLY A 427 39.41 -15.97 -15.58
C GLY A 427 39.22 -17.24 -16.41
N GLU A 428 38.10 -17.40 -17.11
CA GLU A 428 37.87 -18.51 -18.05
C GLU A 428 38.75 -18.40 -19.30
N ILE A 429 39.04 -17.18 -19.77
CA ILE A 429 39.97 -16.94 -20.89
C ILE A 429 41.42 -17.24 -20.48
N GLU A 430 41.85 -16.84 -19.28
CA GLU A 430 43.18 -17.15 -18.75
C GLU A 430 43.36 -18.64 -18.45
N GLY A 431 42.31 -19.32 -17.95
CA GLY A 431 42.29 -20.77 -17.75
C GLY A 431 42.32 -21.56 -19.07
N ALA A 432 41.65 -21.08 -20.12
CA ALA A 432 41.71 -21.72 -21.44
C ALA A 432 43.08 -21.56 -22.12
N THR A 433 43.81 -20.46 -21.87
CA THR A 433 45.18 -20.28 -22.39
C THR A 433 46.26 -21.09 -21.66
N LEU A 434 45.96 -21.67 -20.49
CA LEU A 434 46.90 -22.50 -19.71
C LEU A 434 46.71 -24.02 -19.92
N VAL A 435 45.70 -24.44 -20.69
CA VAL A 435 45.43 -25.86 -21.00
C VAL A 435 46.02 -26.30 -22.36
N GLU A 436 46.63 -25.38 -23.13
CA GLU A 436 47.35 -25.74 -24.37
C GLU A 436 48.86 -26.03 -24.18
N GLU A 437 49.39 -25.95 -22.95
CA GLU A 437 50.78 -26.30 -22.63
C GLU A 437 50.90 -27.10 -21.31
N ASP A 438 50.33 -28.31 -21.24
CA ASP A 438 51.01 -29.45 -20.59
C ASP A 438 50.23 -30.75 -20.82
N ASP A 439 50.75 -31.58 -21.73
CA ASP A 439 50.30 -32.94 -21.98
C ASP A 439 51.41 -33.87 -21.46
N SER A 440 51.35 -34.22 -20.17
CA SER A 440 52.12 -35.33 -19.61
C SER A 440 51.42 -35.95 -18.40
N GLU A 441 51.06 -37.22 -18.57
CA GLU A 441 50.60 -38.17 -17.55
C GLU A 441 51.64 -38.33 -16.42
N GLU A 442 51.21 -38.33 -15.15
CA GLU A 442 51.66 -39.28 -14.11
C GLU A 442 50.88 -39.11 -12.78
N ASP A 443 50.83 -40.20 -12.02
CA ASP A 443 49.87 -40.60 -10.98
C ASP A 443 50.00 -39.94 -9.58
N GLU A 444 48.84 -39.97 -8.87
CA GLU A 444 48.54 -40.04 -7.42
C GLU A 444 49.42 -39.36 -6.34
N GLU A 445 48.81 -38.50 -5.50
CA GLU A 445 48.72 -38.70 -4.04
C GLU A 445 47.74 -37.71 -3.35
N VAL A 446 47.03 -38.21 -2.33
CA VAL A 446 45.95 -37.54 -1.57
C VAL A 446 46.50 -36.84 -0.33
N ALA A 447 46.10 -35.59 -0.07
CA ALA A 447 46.09 -35.01 1.28
C ALA A 447 44.98 -33.96 1.47
N GLU A 448 44.14 -34.19 2.47
CA GLU A 448 43.00 -33.39 2.90
C GLU A 448 43.38 -31.99 3.40
N GLY A 449 42.55 -31.00 3.08
CA GLY A 449 42.52 -29.68 3.69
C GLY A 449 41.14 -29.06 3.51
N ALA A 450 40.33 -29.11 4.57
CA ALA A 450 38.97 -28.59 4.61
C ALA A 450 38.93 -27.07 4.42
N ASP A 451 38.02 -26.61 3.55
CA ASP A 451 37.40 -25.28 3.68
C ASP A 451 35.92 -25.41 3.26
N ASP A 452 35.08 -25.56 4.27
CA ASP A 452 33.62 -25.52 4.18
C ASP A 452 33.17 -24.08 3.92
N ASN A 453 32.63 -23.80 2.73
CA ASN A 453 31.59 -22.78 2.58
C ASN A 453 30.88 -22.87 1.21
N ALA A 454 29.72 -23.54 1.19
CA ALA A 454 28.47 -23.06 0.57
C ALA A 454 27.44 -24.20 0.54
N SER A 455 26.42 -24.13 1.40
CA SER A 455 25.15 -24.81 1.14
C SER A 455 24.09 -23.76 0.80
N THR A 456 23.88 -23.58 -0.50
CA THR A 456 22.62 -23.09 -1.07
C THR A 456 21.88 -24.31 -1.62
N THR A 457 21.29 -25.10 -0.73
CA THR A 457 20.39 -26.18 -1.17
C THR A 457 18.98 -25.62 -1.34
N ALA A 458 18.62 -25.33 -2.59
CA ALA A 458 17.23 -25.16 -3.00
C ALA A 458 16.50 -26.51 -2.88
N LEU A 459 15.43 -26.55 -2.10
CA LEU A 459 14.52 -27.69 -1.98
C LEU A 459 13.85 -27.95 -3.34
N ARG A 460 14.33 -28.96 -4.06
CA ARG A 460 13.63 -29.59 -5.18
C ARG A 460 12.68 -30.65 -4.60
N GLY A 461 11.38 -30.46 -4.78
CA GLY A 461 10.34 -31.36 -4.28
C GLY A 461 10.50 -32.79 -4.82
N LYS A 462 10.39 -33.78 -3.92
CA LYS A 462 10.34 -35.20 -4.25
C LYS A 462 9.04 -35.52 -4.98
N GLN A 463 9.16 -36.10 -6.17
CA GLN A 463 8.10 -36.78 -6.89
C GLN A 463 8.08 -38.24 -6.41
N GLU A 464 6.97 -38.68 -5.82
CA GLU A 464 6.76 -40.09 -5.45
C GLU A 464 6.47 -40.92 -6.71
N LEU A 465 7.23 -42.00 -6.89
CA LEU A 465 7.02 -43.01 -7.93
C LEU A 465 6.28 -44.21 -7.32
N GLY A 466 5.12 -44.53 -7.90
CA GLY A 466 4.36 -45.74 -7.61
C GLY A 466 4.98 -47.00 -8.22
N PRO A 467 4.51 -48.20 -7.82
CA PRO A 467 5.12 -49.48 -8.18
C PRO A 467 4.59 -49.93 -9.55
N ASN A 468 5.22 -49.45 -10.62
CA ASN A 468 5.38 -50.16 -11.90
C ASN A 468 6.14 -49.24 -12.85
N GLY A 469 7.44 -49.49 -12.99
CA GLY A 469 8.36 -48.67 -13.77
C GLY A 469 8.11 -48.75 -15.28
N GLU A 470 7.36 -47.78 -15.82
CA GLU A 470 7.40 -47.43 -17.24
C GLU A 470 7.56 -45.91 -17.43
N LYS A 471 8.42 -45.55 -18.39
CA LYS A 471 8.75 -44.17 -18.76
C LYS A 471 7.65 -43.60 -19.67
N LEU A 472 7.10 -42.44 -19.33
CA LEU A 472 6.26 -41.64 -20.23
C LEU A 472 6.96 -40.31 -20.54
N SER A 473 7.37 -40.15 -21.79
CA SER A 473 7.80 -38.90 -22.41
C SER A 473 6.57 -38.10 -22.84
N ALA A 474 6.45 -36.85 -22.39
CA ALA A 474 5.45 -35.90 -22.89
C ALA A 474 6.11 -34.97 -23.91
N GLU A 475 5.94 -35.31 -25.20
CA GLU A 475 6.10 -34.37 -26.31
C GLU A 475 4.87 -33.45 -26.39
N LEU A 476 5.12 -32.17 -26.66
CA LEU A 476 4.09 -31.15 -26.92
C LEU A 476 3.43 -31.40 -28.30
N PRO A 477 2.13 -31.10 -28.48
CA PRO A 477 1.42 -31.41 -29.72
C PRO A 477 1.75 -30.41 -30.85
N PRO A 478 1.64 -30.85 -32.12
CA PRO A 478 1.98 -30.04 -33.29
C PRO A 478 0.80 -29.15 -33.74
N SER A 479 1.14 -27.96 -34.24
CA SER A 479 0.26 -27.10 -35.02
C SER A 479 0.22 -27.60 -36.47
N ALA A 480 -0.97 -27.94 -36.97
CA ALA A 480 -1.21 -28.23 -38.38
C ALA A 480 -1.99 -27.06 -39.00
N GLY A 481 -1.53 -26.62 -40.17
CA GLY A 481 -2.21 -25.65 -41.03
C GLY A 481 -2.72 -26.28 -42.31
N GLU A 482 -3.55 -25.50 -43.00
CA GLU A 482 -3.98 -25.55 -44.42
C GLU A 482 -4.77 -24.23 -44.65
N GLU A 483 -4.93 -23.60 -45.81
CA GLU A 483 -4.13 -23.39 -47.03
C GLU A 483 -4.85 -22.24 -47.81
N SER A 484 -4.08 -21.25 -48.31
CA SER A 484 -4.24 -20.37 -49.49
C SER A 484 -5.60 -20.16 -50.23
N THR A 485 -5.94 -18.90 -50.55
CA THR A 485 -6.04 -18.38 -51.94
C THR A 485 -6.18 -16.83 -51.98
N ALA A 486 -5.42 -16.19 -52.89
CA ALA A 486 -5.32 -14.74 -53.17
C ALA A 486 -6.43 -14.25 -54.16
N PRO A 487 -6.57 -12.96 -54.61
CA PRO A 487 -5.48 -12.06 -55.08
C PRO A 487 -5.61 -10.51 -54.88
N THR A 488 -4.45 -9.82 -55.04
CA THR A 488 -4.15 -8.48 -55.68
C THR A 488 -4.72 -7.18 -55.07
N GLU A 489 -4.05 -6.01 -54.98
CA GLU A 489 -2.86 -5.42 -55.63
C GLU A 489 -2.37 -4.14 -54.86
N GLU A 490 -1.06 -3.84 -54.96
CA GLU A 490 -0.34 -2.53 -54.91
C GLU A 490 -0.38 -1.65 -53.63
N ALA A 491 0.70 -1.01 -53.13
CA ALA A 491 2.10 -0.84 -53.52
C ALA A 491 2.95 -0.41 -52.29
N ASP A 492 4.21 -0.83 -52.28
CA ASP A 492 5.30 -0.34 -51.40
C ASP A 492 6.00 0.87 -52.07
N PRO A 493 6.74 1.76 -51.37
CA PRO A 493 8.09 1.39 -50.93
C PRO A 493 8.65 2.03 -49.64
N ALA A 494 9.43 1.20 -48.92
CA ALA A 494 10.78 1.42 -48.36
C ALA A 494 11.21 2.77 -47.74
N ALA A 495 11.71 2.73 -46.50
CA ALA A 495 13.07 3.19 -46.14
C ALA A 495 13.42 2.93 -44.65
N ALA A 496 14.63 2.44 -44.43
CA ALA A 496 15.33 2.41 -43.14
C ALA A 496 15.69 3.84 -42.67
N GLY A 497 15.84 4.04 -41.36
CA GLY A 497 16.42 5.29 -40.84
C GLY A 497 16.34 5.47 -39.33
N ASP A 498 17.53 5.39 -38.73
CA ASP A 498 18.01 5.88 -37.43
C ASP A 498 17.17 6.85 -36.59
N ILE A 499 17.29 6.63 -35.28
CA ILE A 499 16.81 7.46 -34.16
C ILE A 499 17.49 8.85 -34.19
N PRO A 500 16.74 9.98 -34.22
CA PRO A 500 17.34 11.30 -34.25
C PRO A 500 17.64 11.84 -32.83
N THR A 501 18.92 12.13 -32.58
CA THR A 501 19.41 12.89 -31.42
C THR A 501 19.23 14.39 -31.66
N ILE A 502 18.41 15.05 -30.83
CA ILE A 502 18.20 16.51 -30.90
C ILE A 502 19.42 17.24 -30.32
N LYS A 503 20.08 18.05 -31.16
CA LYS A 503 21.13 19.00 -30.78
C LYS A 503 20.48 20.37 -30.52
N ILE A 504 20.67 20.92 -29.32
CA ILE A 504 20.31 22.31 -29.02
C ILE A 504 21.54 23.17 -29.33
N SER A 505 21.44 24.02 -30.35
CA SER A 505 22.38 25.10 -30.63
C SER A 505 21.82 26.42 -30.10
N VAL A 506 22.50 27.04 -29.14
CA VAL A 506 22.25 28.43 -28.74
C VAL A 506 23.32 29.28 -29.42
N ALA A 507 22.88 30.23 -30.24
CA ALA A 507 23.73 31.25 -30.84
C ALA A 507 23.87 32.43 -29.88
N GLU A 508 25.11 32.85 -29.63
CA GLU A 508 25.45 34.09 -28.92
C GLU A 508 25.28 35.32 -29.83
N PRO A 509 25.12 36.51 -29.24
CA PRO A 509 25.92 37.65 -29.68
C PRO A 509 26.73 38.28 -28.53
N GLU A 510 27.94 38.69 -28.88
CA GLU A 510 28.94 39.37 -28.04
C GLU A 510 28.52 40.78 -27.59
N ALA A 511 28.77 41.12 -26.31
CA ALA A 511 29.31 42.43 -25.89
C ALA A 511 29.82 42.37 -24.44
N GLU A 512 30.95 43.03 -24.22
CA GLU A 512 31.87 42.99 -23.07
C GLU A 512 31.31 43.54 -21.73
N ALA A 513 31.67 42.91 -20.60
CA ALA A 513 32.21 43.57 -19.38
C ALA A 513 32.55 42.57 -18.24
N LYS A 514 33.56 42.93 -17.45
CA LYS A 514 34.37 42.12 -16.52
C LYS A 514 33.70 41.69 -15.19
N ALA A 515 34.10 40.50 -14.74
CA ALA A 515 34.49 40.07 -13.38
C ALA A 515 33.47 40.12 -12.20
N ASN A 516 33.11 38.95 -11.67
CA ASN A 516 33.67 38.39 -10.42
C ASN A 516 33.04 37.04 -10.06
N GLY A 517 33.86 36.10 -9.60
CA GLY A 517 33.49 34.71 -9.34
C GLY A 517 32.84 34.43 -7.97
N ALA A 518 32.07 33.35 -7.94
CA ALA A 518 31.72 32.53 -6.77
C ALA A 518 31.30 31.12 -7.26
N PRO A 519 31.43 30.07 -6.43
CA PRO A 519 31.76 28.72 -6.89
C PRO A 519 30.55 27.89 -7.36
N HIS A 520 30.78 27.08 -8.40
CA HIS A 520 29.88 26.01 -8.82
C HIS A 520 29.83 24.90 -7.76
N GLY A 521 28.65 24.67 -7.17
CA GLY A 521 28.31 23.42 -6.51
C GLY A 521 27.99 22.36 -7.56
N GLN A 522 28.77 21.28 -7.58
CA GLN A 522 28.48 20.10 -8.40
C GLN A 522 27.27 19.37 -7.83
N GLY A 523 26.23 19.16 -8.64
CA GLY A 523 25.15 18.24 -8.30
C GLY A 523 25.64 16.78 -8.28
N PRO A 524 24.90 15.86 -7.64
CA PRO A 524 25.32 14.47 -7.49
C PRO A 524 25.51 13.81 -8.85
N VAL A 525 26.74 13.36 -9.10
CA VAL A 525 27.16 12.76 -10.37
C VAL A 525 26.49 11.40 -10.56
N LYS A 526 25.92 11.19 -11.75
CA LYS A 526 25.32 9.91 -12.15
C LYS A 526 26.39 8.82 -12.13
N PRO A 527 26.14 7.62 -11.57
CA PRO A 527 27.14 6.56 -11.60
C PRO A 527 27.43 6.20 -13.06
N LYS A 528 28.61 6.59 -13.55
CA LYS A 528 29.25 5.96 -14.69
C LYS A 528 30.02 4.75 -14.15
N ALA A 529 29.90 3.61 -14.82
CA ALA A 529 30.81 2.49 -14.63
C ALA A 529 32.25 3.02 -14.69
N THR A 530 32.94 2.99 -13.54
CA THR A 530 34.28 3.56 -13.37
C THR A 530 35.30 2.60 -13.99
N ALA A 531 35.67 2.86 -15.24
CA ALA A 531 36.98 2.49 -15.76
C ALA A 531 37.92 3.69 -15.54
N GLU A 532 38.91 3.54 -14.66
CA GLU A 532 39.89 4.57 -14.36
C GLU A 532 40.74 4.93 -15.58
N HIS A 533 40.83 6.23 -15.89
CA HIS A 533 41.82 6.78 -16.82
C HIS A 533 43.11 7.07 -16.04
N GLN A 534 44.15 6.25 -16.22
CA GLN A 534 45.53 6.66 -15.93
C GLN A 534 46.16 7.28 -17.19
N GLU A 535 46.84 8.41 -16.99
CA GLU A 535 47.60 9.15 -18.00
C GLU A 535 48.69 8.29 -18.65
N LYS A 536 48.85 8.46 -19.97
CA LYS A 536 49.94 7.85 -20.74
C LYS A 536 51.26 8.55 -20.42
N ASP A 537 52.11 7.89 -19.63
CA ASP A 537 53.55 8.16 -19.65
C ASP A 537 54.30 7.07 -20.42
N LYS A 538 55.15 7.52 -21.36
CA LYS A 538 55.87 6.65 -22.30
C LYS A 538 57.20 6.18 -21.67
N GLY A 539 57.17 4.96 -21.14
CA GLY A 539 58.20 3.96 -21.42
C GLY A 539 59.54 4.03 -20.66
N LYS A 540 59.70 3.12 -19.69
CA LYS A 540 60.73 2.07 -19.70
C LYS A 540 60.29 0.92 -18.78
N ARG A 541 59.81 -0.18 -19.39
CA ARG A 541 59.37 -1.39 -18.70
C ARG A 541 60.55 -2.04 -17.96
N LYS A 542 60.48 -2.09 -16.63
CA LYS A 542 61.05 -3.21 -15.85
C LYS A 542 59.94 -4.24 -15.69
N SER A 543 60.22 -5.48 -16.06
CA SER A 543 59.36 -6.64 -15.87
C SER A 543 59.14 -6.88 -14.38
N VAL A 544 57.89 -6.76 -13.93
CA VAL A 544 57.44 -7.28 -12.64
C VAL A 544 57.01 -8.74 -12.88
N PRO A 545 57.33 -9.70 -12.01
CA PRO A 545 56.95 -11.10 -12.18
C PRO A 545 55.43 -11.27 -12.20
N ALA A 546 54.94 -12.19 -13.03
CA ALA A 546 53.51 -12.49 -13.27
C ALA A 546 52.71 -12.94 -12.02
N GLY A 547 53.34 -13.05 -10.85
CA GLY A 547 52.68 -13.43 -9.58
C GLY A 547 52.05 -12.27 -8.79
N GLU A 548 52.31 -11.00 -9.12
CA GLU A 548 51.74 -9.85 -8.40
C GLU A 548 50.44 -9.30 -9.01
N VAL A 549 50.14 -9.60 -10.28
CA VAL A 549 48.91 -9.14 -10.94
C VAL A 549 47.70 -9.98 -10.49
N ALA A 550 47.90 -11.25 -10.13
CA ALA A 550 46.85 -12.15 -9.64
C ALA A 550 46.35 -11.84 -8.21
N LYS A 551 47.06 -11.00 -7.43
CA LYS A 551 46.62 -10.60 -6.08
C LYS A 551 45.72 -9.35 -6.05
N GLY A 552 45.54 -8.67 -7.19
CA GLY A 552 44.83 -7.39 -7.26
C GLY A 552 43.30 -7.48 -7.34
N PHE A 553 42.74 -8.62 -7.74
CA PHE A 553 41.28 -8.81 -7.94
C PHE A 553 40.69 -9.91 -7.05
N SER A 554 41.22 -10.06 -5.83
CA SER A 554 40.61 -10.95 -4.85
C SER A 554 39.35 -10.32 -4.26
N PHE A 555 38.19 -10.61 -4.86
CA PHE A 555 36.86 -10.26 -4.30
C PHE A 555 36.50 -11.02 -3.01
N THR A 556 37.44 -11.73 -2.38
CA THR A 556 37.21 -12.64 -1.25
C THR A 556 36.47 -12.02 -0.07
N ASN A 557 36.49 -10.70 0.10
CA ASN A 557 35.81 -9.99 1.19
C ASN A 557 34.56 -9.19 0.77
N LYS A 558 34.19 -9.17 -0.51
CA LYS A 558 33.01 -8.43 -1.02
C LYS A 558 31.88 -9.40 -1.39
N ARG A 559 30.63 -8.98 -1.18
CA ARG A 559 29.44 -9.77 -1.53
C ARG A 559 28.83 -9.31 -2.85
N LEU A 560 28.09 -10.17 -3.54
CA LEU A 560 27.31 -9.74 -4.69
C LEU A 560 26.19 -8.79 -4.24
N CYS A 561 26.06 -7.63 -4.88
CA CYS A 561 24.89 -6.77 -4.72
C CYS A 561 23.70 -7.42 -5.41
N GLU A 562 22.59 -7.58 -4.69
CA GLU A 562 21.34 -8.04 -5.28
C GLU A 562 20.84 -7.03 -6.32
N ARG A 563 20.34 -7.54 -7.46
CA ARG A 563 19.87 -6.70 -8.57
C ARG A 563 18.79 -5.71 -8.15
N TRP A 564 17.88 -6.17 -7.28
CA TRP A 564 16.81 -5.32 -6.80
C TRP A 564 17.34 -4.17 -5.95
N LEU A 565 18.39 -4.39 -5.15
CA LEU A 565 19.00 -3.36 -4.32
C LEU A 565 19.75 -2.34 -5.19
N ASP A 566 20.47 -2.80 -6.22
CA ASP A 566 21.10 -1.88 -7.18
C ASP A 566 20.07 -1.02 -7.92
N ASN A 567 18.93 -1.61 -8.31
CA ASN A 567 17.82 -0.83 -8.84
C ASN A 567 17.31 0.21 -7.83
N LEU A 568 17.20 -0.13 -6.54
CA LEU A 568 16.82 0.86 -5.51
C LEU A 568 17.86 1.98 -5.34
N PHE A 569 19.15 1.72 -5.55
CA PHE A 569 20.17 2.79 -5.60
C PHE A 569 19.93 3.76 -6.74
N MET A 570 19.54 3.25 -7.93
CA MET A 570 19.18 4.09 -9.07
C MET A 570 17.91 4.90 -8.81
N VAL A 571 16.90 4.28 -8.19
CA VAL A 571 15.66 4.96 -7.77
C VAL A 571 15.97 6.07 -6.77
N LEU A 572 16.81 5.80 -5.76
CA LEU A 572 17.22 6.79 -4.76
C LEU A 572 18.03 7.92 -5.38
N TYR A 573 18.94 7.61 -6.30
CA TYR A 573 19.72 8.61 -7.02
C TYR A 573 18.81 9.59 -7.76
N GLU A 574 17.78 9.11 -8.45
CA GLU A 574 16.83 9.98 -9.17
C GLU A 574 16.05 10.88 -8.20
N ASP A 575 15.56 10.33 -7.08
CA ASP A 575 14.90 11.13 -6.02
C ASP A 575 15.86 12.24 -5.49
N LEU A 576 17.11 11.89 -5.14
CA LEU A 576 18.12 12.85 -4.64
C LEU A 576 18.51 13.90 -5.67
N ARG A 577 18.66 13.50 -6.94
CA ARG A 577 19.00 14.40 -8.06
C ARG A 577 17.91 15.45 -8.23
N ILE A 578 16.65 15.03 -8.32
CA ILE A 578 15.51 15.92 -8.47
C ILE A 578 15.38 16.84 -7.25
N TRP A 579 15.54 16.30 -6.05
CA TRP A 579 15.53 17.11 -4.83
C TRP A 579 16.63 18.18 -4.83
N THR A 580 17.85 17.83 -5.23
CA THR A 580 18.97 18.77 -5.29
C THR A 580 18.73 19.89 -6.31
N ILE A 581 18.21 19.54 -7.50
CA ILE A 581 17.85 20.53 -8.53
C ILE A 581 16.80 21.50 -7.99
N PHE A 582 15.73 20.97 -7.40
CA PHE A 582 14.68 21.77 -6.78
C PHE A 582 15.23 22.73 -5.71
N ARG A 583 16.10 22.26 -4.81
CA ARG A 583 16.71 23.10 -3.77
C ARG A 583 17.61 24.20 -4.35
N ALA A 584 18.37 23.88 -5.39
CA ALA A 584 19.21 24.86 -6.10
C ALA A 584 18.36 25.93 -6.79
N GLU A 585 17.26 25.54 -7.44
CA GLU A 585 16.31 26.48 -8.05
C GLU A 585 15.69 27.39 -6.98
N VAL A 586 15.17 26.85 -5.89
CA VAL A 586 14.59 27.66 -4.80
C VAL A 586 15.61 28.67 -4.25
N ALA A 587 16.87 28.26 -4.06
CA ALA A 587 17.93 29.15 -3.61
C ALA A 587 18.23 30.27 -4.62
N HIS A 588 18.34 29.93 -5.91
CA HIS A 588 18.59 30.89 -6.99
C HIS A 588 17.49 31.96 -7.08
N PHE A 589 16.23 31.55 -7.06
CA PHE A 589 15.09 32.47 -7.11
C PHE A 589 15.01 33.36 -5.87
N LYS A 590 15.34 32.80 -4.68
CA LYS A 590 15.42 33.57 -3.43
C LYS A 590 16.47 34.68 -3.50
N THR A 591 17.65 34.41 -4.08
CA THR A 591 18.70 35.41 -4.29
C THR A 591 18.29 36.51 -5.29
N GLN A 592 17.50 36.16 -6.31
CA GLN A 592 16.99 37.12 -7.27
C GLN A 592 15.77 37.91 -6.77
N HIS A 593 15.28 37.64 -5.56
CA HIS A 593 14.03 38.19 -5.03
C HIS A 593 12.82 37.96 -5.96
N VAL A 594 12.84 36.87 -6.73
CA VAL A 594 11.73 36.47 -7.61
C VAL A 594 10.97 35.32 -6.97
N ALA A 595 9.63 35.35 -7.06
CA ALA A 595 8.81 34.26 -6.56
C ALA A 595 9.04 32.98 -7.38
N TYR A 596 9.49 31.92 -6.73
CA TYR A 596 9.57 30.60 -7.35
C TYR A 596 8.17 30.00 -7.47
N ARG A 597 7.72 29.77 -8.71
CA ARG A 597 6.37 29.27 -9.01
C ARG A 597 6.46 27.88 -9.62
N LYS A 598 5.64 26.97 -9.09
CA LYS A 598 5.39 25.61 -9.57
C LYS A 598 3.88 25.37 -9.52
N THR A 599 3.41 24.42 -10.31
CA THR A 599 2.00 23.98 -10.28
C THR A 599 1.70 23.27 -8.95
N GLY A 600 0.41 23.19 -8.59
CA GLY A 600 0.01 22.50 -7.36
C GLY A 600 0.40 21.00 -7.36
N THR A 601 0.33 20.33 -8.52
CA THR A 601 0.76 18.94 -8.68
C THR A 601 2.26 18.76 -8.49
N GLU A 602 3.08 19.67 -8.99
CA GLU A 602 4.53 19.63 -8.75
C GLU A 602 4.86 19.82 -7.27
N TRP A 603 4.20 20.77 -6.59
CA TRP A 603 4.36 20.97 -5.14
C TRP A 603 3.96 19.74 -4.32
N GLU A 604 2.88 19.06 -4.70
CA GLU A 604 2.47 17.80 -4.09
C GLU A 604 3.53 16.71 -4.23
N ILE A 605 4.06 16.49 -5.45
CA ILE A 605 5.12 15.51 -5.71
C ILE A 605 6.40 15.86 -4.96
N LEU A 606 6.77 17.14 -4.91
CA LEU A 606 7.93 17.63 -4.16
C LEU A 606 7.76 17.45 -2.66
N GLY A 607 6.55 17.63 -2.13
CA GLY A 607 6.22 17.32 -0.73
C GLY A 607 6.41 15.84 -0.43
N ASP A 608 5.89 14.96 -1.30
CA ASP A 608 6.08 13.51 -1.16
C ASP A 608 7.55 13.10 -1.27
N LEU A 609 8.31 13.73 -2.17
CA LEU A 609 9.74 13.51 -2.34
C LEU A 609 10.52 13.93 -1.09
N GLY A 610 10.23 15.13 -0.55
CA GLY A 610 10.82 15.61 0.69
C GLY A 610 10.54 14.67 1.85
N LEU A 611 9.30 14.17 1.98
CA LEU A 611 8.95 13.17 2.99
C LEU A 611 9.72 11.86 2.81
N ARG A 612 9.82 11.32 1.59
CA ARG A 612 10.58 10.09 1.31
C ARG A 612 12.06 10.24 1.67
N LEU A 613 12.63 11.42 1.44
CA LEU A 613 14.02 11.76 1.75
C LEU A 613 14.24 12.29 3.18
N HIS A 614 13.23 12.22 4.05
CA HIS A 614 13.28 12.65 5.45
C HIS A 614 13.50 14.16 5.69
N HIS A 615 13.12 15.01 4.73
CA HIS A 615 13.09 16.47 4.84
C HIS A 615 11.70 16.97 5.25
N LYS A 616 11.33 16.77 6.52
CA LYS A 616 9.96 17.01 7.02
C LYS A 616 9.49 18.46 6.90
N GLU A 617 10.32 19.42 7.30
CA GLU A 617 9.95 20.85 7.29
C GLU A 617 9.77 21.37 5.86
N GLU A 618 10.70 21.04 4.97
CA GLU A 618 10.59 21.41 3.55
C GLU A 618 9.39 20.75 2.88
N ALA A 619 9.09 19.49 3.22
CA ALA A 619 7.92 18.80 2.72
C ALA A 619 6.62 19.48 3.17
N LYS A 620 6.56 19.89 4.44
CA LYS A 620 5.43 20.65 5.00
C LYS A 620 5.21 21.96 4.27
N GLU A 621 6.27 22.73 4.00
CA GLU A 621 6.16 23.94 3.19
C GLU A 621 5.70 23.65 1.76
N ALA A 622 6.19 22.57 1.14
CA ALA A 622 5.77 22.17 -0.21
C ALA A 622 4.28 21.82 -0.25
N TYR A 623 3.78 21.08 0.75
CA TYR A 623 2.35 20.80 0.87
C TYR A 623 1.51 22.05 1.10
N GLN A 624 1.98 23.01 1.90
CA GLN A 624 1.28 24.29 2.06
C GLN A 624 1.19 25.05 0.72
N ARG A 625 2.29 25.13 -0.04
CA ARG A 625 2.29 25.75 -1.38
C ARG A 625 1.44 25.00 -2.40
N CYS A 626 1.34 23.67 -2.29
CA CYS A 626 0.38 22.88 -3.07
C CYS A 626 -1.05 23.35 -2.80
N LEU A 627 -1.40 23.54 -1.53
CA LEU A 627 -2.75 23.89 -1.10
C LEU A 627 -3.13 25.34 -1.38
N ASP A 628 -2.14 26.23 -1.48
CA ASP A 628 -2.35 27.60 -2.00
C ASP A 628 -2.70 27.60 -3.49
N ALA A 629 -2.28 26.56 -4.24
CA ALA A 629 -2.45 26.46 -5.68
C ALA A 629 -3.63 25.59 -6.13
N LYS A 630 -3.93 24.49 -5.40
CA LYS A 630 -5.04 23.57 -5.69
C LYS A 630 -5.48 22.85 -4.42
N PHE A 631 -6.71 22.33 -4.42
CA PHE A 631 -7.06 21.33 -3.40
C PHE A 631 -6.32 20.01 -3.64
N SER A 632 -5.72 19.47 -2.58
CA SER A 632 -5.20 18.09 -2.58
C SER A 632 -5.54 17.39 -1.26
N ALA A 633 -6.32 16.32 -1.35
CA ALA A 633 -6.61 15.46 -0.21
C ALA A 633 -5.34 14.78 0.33
N ARG A 634 -4.37 14.47 -0.53
CA ARG A 634 -3.11 13.85 -0.12
C ARG A 634 -2.25 14.83 0.68
N ALA A 635 -2.10 16.06 0.20
CA ALA A 635 -1.38 17.12 0.91
C ALA A 635 -2.06 17.45 2.25
N TRP A 636 -3.39 17.57 2.28
CA TRP A 636 -4.12 17.78 3.53
C TRP A 636 -3.95 16.62 4.52
N SER A 637 -4.00 15.36 4.06
CA SER A 637 -3.79 14.18 4.90
C SER A 637 -2.39 14.20 5.54
N LYS A 638 -1.35 14.52 4.76
CA LYS A 638 0.03 14.63 5.27
C LYS A 638 0.22 15.80 6.22
N LEU A 639 -0.41 16.94 5.96
CA LEU A 639 -0.37 18.06 6.89
C LEU A 639 -1.16 17.80 8.17
N LEU A 640 -2.29 17.09 8.10
CA LEU A 640 -3.05 16.69 9.30
C LEU A 640 -2.18 15.82 10.22
N GLU A 641 -1.50 14.83 9.64
CA GLU A 641 -0.54 13.98 10.36
C GLU A 641 0.53 14.83 11.08
N MET A 642 1.21 15.72 10.34
CA MET A 642 2.26 16.59 10.87
C MET A 642 1.74 17.55 11.96
N TYR A 643 0.63 18.24 11.70
CA TYR A 643 0.06 19.20 12.66
C TYR A 643 -0.43 18.51 13.94
N ALA A 644 -1.01 17.31 13.82
CA ALA A 644 -1.46 16.55 14.98
C ALA A 644 -0.28 15.98 15.80
N GLU A 645 0.84 15.64 15.15
CA GLU A 645 2.10 15.29 15.83
C GLU A 645 2.70 16.46 16.60
N GLU A 646 2.63 17.67 16.04
CA GLU A 646 3.15 18.90 16.65
C GLU A 646 2.23 19.51 17.73
N GLY A 647 0.99 19.02 17.87
CA GLY A 647 -0.01 19.59 18.78
C GLY A 647 -0.66 20.88 18.25
N GLU A 648 -0.58 21.15 16.95
CA GLU A 648 -1.15 22.35 16.32
C GLU A 648 -2.67 22.19 16.13
N LEU A 649 -3.43 22.37 17.21
CA LEU A 649 -4.88 22.11 17.28
C LEU A 649 -5.67 22.80 16.15
N GLN A 650 -5.53 24.12 15.99
CA GLN A 650 -6.34 24.89 15.03
C GLN A 650 -6.06 24.47 13.58
N LYS A 651 -4.79 24.23 13.23
CA LYS A 651 -4.39 23.82 11.88
C LYS A 651 -4.83 22.39 11.59
N SER A 652 -4.72 21.51 12.57
CA SER A 652 -5.19 20.12 12.47
C SER A 652 -6.70 20.06 12.25
N LEU A 653 -7.49 20.82 13.02
CA LEU A 653 -8.94 20.90 12.84
C LEU A 653 -9.30 21.46 11.45
N ASN A 654 -8.60 22.48 10.96
CA ASN A 654 -8.83 23.00 9.61
C ASN A 654 -8.57 21.93 8.52
N ALA A 655 -7.45 21.20 8.64
CA ALA A 655 -7.14 20.10 7.74
C ALA A 655 -8.20 18.98 7.80
N ALA A 656 -8.61 18.60 9.02
CA ALA A 656 -9.66 17.61 9.24
C ALA A 656 -10.99 18.03 8.57
N ILE A 657 -11.44 19.27 8.77
CA ILE A 657 -12.68 19.80 8.15
C ILE A 657 -12.66 19.65 6.63
N ARG A 658 -11.54 20.03 6.00
CA ARG A 658 -11.37 19.98 4.54
C ARG A 658 -11.31 18.55 4.02
N LEU A 659 -10.62 17.66 4.73
CA LEU A 659 -10.56 16.24 4.40
C LEU A 659 -11.93 15.57 4.55
N SER A 660 -12.66 15.83 5.64
CA SER A 660 -14.00 15.28 5.87
C SER A 660 -14.97 15.74 4.79
N ALA A 661 -14.90 17.00 4.36
CA ALA A 661 -15.70 17.49 3.22
C ALA A 661 -15.38 16.73 1.93
N PHE A 662 -14.10 16.52 1.63
CA PHE A 662 -13.65 15.74 0.47
C PHE A 662 -14.07 14.27 0.55
N GLN A 663 -13.91 13.63 1.71
CA GLN A 663 -14.34 12.25 1.95
C GLN A 663 -15.85 12.10 1.71
N GLN A 664 -16.66 13.03 2.21
CA GLN A 664 -18.11 13.03 2.03
C GLN A 664 -18.53 13.29 0.58
N ARG A 665 -17.78 14.13 -0.16
CA ARG A 665 -17.96 14.31 -1.62
C ARG A 665 -17.76 13.00 -2.39
N TRP A 666 -16.91 12.11 -1.89
CA TRP A 666 -16.59 10.82 -2.49
C TRP A 666 -17.16 9.64 -1.69
N TYR A 667 -18.31 9.86 -1.05
CA TYR A 667 -19.16 8.84 -0.40
C TYR A 667 -18.49 8.06 0.73
N MET A 668 -17.38 8.58 1.28
CA MET A 668 -16.81 8.11 2.52
C MET A 668 -17.55 8.78 3.67
N GLU A 669 -18.68 8.17 4.04
CA GLU A 669 -19.61 8.65 5.07
C GLU A 669 -19.21 8.19 6.47
N MET A 670 -18.35 7.16 6.54
CA MET A 670 -17.80 6.63 7.78
C MET A 670 -17.02 7.70 8.55
N THR A 671 -17.25 7.70 9.85
CA THR A 671 -16.50 8.45 10.85
C THR A 671 -15.23 7.70 11.23
N TYR A 672 -15.32 6.40 11.50
CA TYR A 672 -14.22 5.59 12.04
C TYR A 672 -14.14 4.23 11.33
N PRO A 673 -12.93 3.65 11.08
CA PRO A 673 -11.57 4.12 11.40
C PRO A 673 -10.90 4.89 10.26
N THR A 674 -11.16 6.20 10.18
CA THR A 674 -10.48 7.09 9.23
C THR A 674 -9.23 7.72 9.86
N ASP A 675 -8.25 8.10 9.04
CA ASP A 675 -7.07 8.87 9.42
C ASP A 675 -7.48 10.20 10.06
N VAL A 676 -8.56 10.82 9.58
CA VAL A 676 -9.14 12.01 10.22
C VAL A 676 -9.52 11.71 11.66
N ALA A 677 -10.28 10.64 11.92
CA ALA A 677 -10.64 10.26 13.27
C ALA A 677 -9.42 9.91 14.14
N ARG A 678 -8.46 9.16 13.60
CA ARG A 678 -7.20 8.82 14.28
C ARG A 678 -6.49 10.06 14.81
N TYR A 679 -6.29 11.07 13.97
CA TYR A 679 -5.58 12.29 14.37
C TYR A 679 -6.44 13.20 15.27
N LEU A 680 -7.77 13.21 15.10
CA LEU A 680 -8.66 13.90 16.04
C LEU A 680 -8.63 13.25 17.43
N TYR A 681 -8.61 11.92 17.52
CA TYR A 681 -8.52 11.21 18.80
C TYR A 681 -7.14 11.33 19.44
N LYS A 682 -6.07 11.41 18.65
CA LYS A 682 -4.75 11.79 19.14
C LYS A 682 -4.73 13.22 19.75
N LEU A 683 -5.47 14.16 19.17
CA LEU A 683 -5.60 15.51 19.74
C LEU A 683 -6.50 15.50 20.98
N SER A 684 -7.54 14.67 21.00
CA SER A 684 -8.38 14.44 22.18
C SER A 684 -7.56 13.99 23.38
N SER A 685 -6.66 13.02 23.20
CA SER A 685 -5.80 12.55 24.30
C SER A 685 -4.74 13.57 24.77
N GLN A 686 -4.57 14.69 24.06
CA GLN A 686 -3.69 15.79 24.47
C GLN A 686 -4.44 16.97 25.09
N TYR A 687 -5.63 17.29 24.56
CA TYR A 687 -6.34 18.54 24.86
C TYR A 687 -7.73 18.35 25.49
N GLY A 688 -8.28 17.14 25.46
CA GLY A 688 -9.65 16.82 25.85
C GLY A 688 -10.67 17.09 24.74
N MET A 689 -11.69 16.24 24.64
CA MET A 689 -12.76 16.38 23.64
C MET A 689 -13.55 17.67 23.79
N ALA A 690 -13.77 18.14 25.01
CA ALA A 690 -14.48 19.39 25.25
C ALA A 690 -13.78 20.58 24.59
N LYS A 691 -12.45 20.62 24.62
CA LYS A 691 -11.66 21.68 23.96
C LYS A 691 -11.75 21.60 22.44
N LEU A 692 -11.72 20.39 21.87
CA LEU A 692 -11.92 20.19 20.44
C LEU A 692 -13.32 20.68 20.01
N ALA A 693 -14.36 20.30 20.73
CA ALA A 693 -15.74 20.71 20.48
C ALA A 693 -15.91 22.24 20.53
N ASN A 694 -15.41 22.89 21.60
CA ASN A 694 -15.49 24.34 21.75
C ASN A 694 -14.75 25.08 20.63
N THR A 695 -13.59 24.54 20.22
CA THR A 695 -12.81 25.11 19.11
C THR A 695 -13.55 24.98 17.77
N LEU A 696 -14.14 23.82 17.49
CA LEU A 696 -14.98 23.62 16.29
C LEU A 696 -16.20 24.57 16.25
N ILE A 697 -16.86 24.79 17.38
CA ILE A 697 -17.98 25.76 17.48
C ILE A 697 -17.49 27.17 17.12
N SER A 698 -16.33 27.58 17.64
CA SER A 698 -15.76 28.92 17.37
C SER A 698 -15.33 29.13 15.92
N MET A 699 -15.16 28.06 15.12
CA MET A 699 -14.79 28.16 13.71
C MET A 699 -15.96 28.57 12.79
N GLY A 700 -17.21 28.53 13.28
CA GLY A 700 -18.37 29.01 12.52
C GLY A 700 -18.66 28.24 11.23
N LEU A 701 -18.58 26.90 11.28
CA LEU A 701 -18.75 26.03 10.11
C LEU A 701 -20.20 25.99 9.60
N PRO A 702 -20.42 25.79 8.28
CA PRO A 702 -21.75 25.49 7.73
C PRO A 702 -22.37 24.27 8.42
N GLU A 703 -23.69 24.27 8.60
CA GLU A 703 -24.41 23.25 9.40
C GLU A 703 -24.09 21.80 8.98
N GLY A 704 -24.08 21.50 7.68
CA GLY A 704 -23.76 20.15 7.20
C GLY A 704 -22.32 19.72 7.48
N ILE A 705 -21.36 20.66 7.41
CA ILE A 705 -19.94 20.40 7.73
C ILE A 705 -19.76 20.25 9.24
N PHE A 706 -20.42 21.11 10.01
CA PHE A 706 -20.43 20.99 11.47
C PHE A 706 -21.01 19.65 11.92
N GLY A 707 -22.10 19.18 11.29
CA GLY A 707 -22.70 17.88 11.56
C GLY A 707 -21.74 16.71 11.32
N ILE A 708 -20.93 16.75 10.24
CA ILE A 708 -19.88 15.75 10.01
C ILE A 708 -18.85 15.77 11.13
N MET A 709 -18.35 16.96 11.49
CA MET A 709 -17.36 17.10 12.58
C MET A 709 -17.92 16.65 13.93
N GLN A 710 -19.20 16.90 14.18
CA GLN A 710 -19.91 16.43 15.35
C GLN A 710 -20.01 14.89 15.38
N GLY A 711 -20.14 14.23 14.23
CA GLY A 711 -20.10 12.77 14.12
C GLY A 711 -18.82 12.17 14.71
N TYR A 712 -17.66 12.75 14.43
CA TYR A 712 -16.37 12.31 15.02
C TYR A 712 -16.36 12.41 16.55
N LEU A 713 -16.91 13.51 17.09
CA LEU A 713 -17.01 13.72 18.54
C LEU A 713 -18.01 12.76 19.19
N GLN A 714 -19.18 12.56 18.57
CA GLN A 714 -20.20 11.63 19.05
C GLN A 714 -19.68 10.20 19.06
N TYR A 715 -18.97 9.77 18.01
CA TYR A 715 -18.33 8.46 17.99
C TYR A 715 -17.31 8.33 19.14
N GLY A 716 -16.51 9.38 19.36
CA GLY A 716 -15.57 9.46 20.47
C GLY A 716 -16.20 9.28 21.84
N ASP A 717 -17.34 9.92 22.07
CA ASP A 717 -18.12 9.85 23.31
C ASP A 717 -18.76 8.46 23.50
N VAL A 718 -19.42 7.93 22.46
CA VAL A 718 -20.06 6.60 22.48
C VAL A 718 -19.07 5.49 22.83
N PHE A 719 -17.87 5.53 22.24
CA PHE A 719 -16.84 4.52 22.44
C PHE A 719 -15.81 4.87 23.52
N ARG A 720 -15.97 6.02 24.20
CA ARG A 720 -15.13 6.51 25.29
C ARG A 720 -13.63 6.49 24.94
N VAL A 721 -13.28 7.14 23.83
CA VAL A 721 -11.87 7.28 23.42
C VAL A 721 -11.10 8.12 24.44
N GLU A 722 -9.78 8.01 24.46
CA GLU A 722 -8.95 8.73 25.43
C GLU A 722 -9.17 10.26 25.34
N GLY A 723 -9.36 10.90 26.49
CA GLY A 723 -9.67 12.33 26.61
C GLY A 723 -11.15 12.71 26.43
N TYR A 724 -12.06 11.73 26.33
CA TYR A 724 -13.51 12.02 26.25
C TYR A 724 -14.08 12.71 27.50
N ASP A 725 -13.51 12.45 28.67
CA ASP A 725 -13.97 12.92 29.98
C ASP A 725 -13.17 14.10 30.56
N TRP A 726 -12.26 14.69 29.76
CA TRP A 726 -11.35 15.77 30.17
C TRP A 726 -11.93 17.18 29.99
#